data_AF-A0A9D7ED85-F1
#
_entry.id   AF-A0A9D7ED85-F1
#
_cell.length_a   1.000
_cell.length_b   1.000
_cell.length_c   1.000
_cell.angle_alpha   90.00
_cell.angle_beta   90.00
_cell.angle_gamma   90.00
#
_symmetry.space_group_name_H-M   'P 1'
#
loop_
_entity.id
_entity.type
_entity.pdbx_description
1 polymer ?
#
loop_
_entity_poly.entity_id
_entity_poly.type
_entity_poly.pdbx_seq_one_letter_code
_entity_poly.pdbx_strand_id
1 'polypeptide(L)'
;MVNMWKRALVPALVLVLVPRVWAGKLEKGFEALSMHDYFLARKLFQAEVDKHPAAAWYGLSVISGRADNPFYQLDSAYAYLLRSEVAFGLADDRERMRIKPLGVDQDAIVAQREHIHSVAWDLTKAQNTIAAYDRFLAQYERSAQAEEARLVRDHLAFQEAREVNTSTAYQEFLDRFPRSRQVYEARGRLQEAIFREATAEGTIASHQRFIADHGDSPYVEQAEDAIYALSTPRGTQEELAAFIHDFPKNHRVPEAWRALYTSYTRDLDADAITQFLKDHPDYPFIQELVEDYRVASQVLLPFRRNGLWGFIDDQGVERIKAEYEWVEPFVNGQALVGRSGREGTIDRSGKEVISVDHDEVSEHSEGLAVVERAGKVGVASRTGELVVPMEFEEIGEHVGGLAYAARGGKYGFIDARGNTVIPFDYDLAGSFRGSLAVVERDGEVGAVDTKGVVVVPLEYDWIEGFDRGVSRVRKAGRFGLISAFGDVILPVEHDHVGAFVDERALVVDGDHCGYADRQGKWVVPLSYEAPEGVITWGVFENGFAEVQLKGKRGMIDAVGALIVPAQYADLGVTAHGLIPAKKKVKWGYIDRANRTVVDFKYDQAWPVVEGLARVVVAVSFGLIDSTGKEIVAPRYQTIAEAVRGLYVAAKDGALGAIDAKGAEVVPFLYTKVVPFAKDLVSVEREGRLAYFKPSTGKFIWKEDGFDAPPAARSAQ
;
A
#
# COMPACT_ATOMS: atom_id res chain seq x y z
N MET A 1 -15.74 56.42 1.68
CA MET A 1 -16.96 57.24 1.72
C MET A 1 -17.43 57.32 3.17
N VAL A 2 -17.32 58.50 3.77
CA VAL A 2 -18.12 59.12 4.85
C VAL A 2 -17.22 60.18 5.50
N ASN A 3 -17.64 61.43 5.31
CA ASN A 3 -17.07 62.66 5.83
C ASN A 3 -16.86 62.63 7.35
N MET A 4 -15.72 63.14 7.82
CA MET A 4 -15.69 63.94 9.05
C MET A 4 -14.46 64.87 9.07
N TRP A 5 -14.66 66.08 8.53
CA TRP A 5 -13.77 67.21 8.79
C TRP A 5 -13.87 67.58 10.28
N LYS A 6 -12.85 67.25 11.08
CA LYS A 6 -12.55 67.98 12.31
C LYS A 6 -11.46 68.99 12.00
N ARG A 7 -11.88 70.23 11.72
CA ARG A 7 -11.00 71.39 11.77
C ARG A 7 -10.43 71.49 13.19
N ALA A 8 -9.14 71.20 13.35
CA ALA A 8 -8.42 71.60 14.54
C ALA A 8 -8.39 73.13 14.57
N LEU A 9 -9.02 73.71 15.58
CA LEU A 9 -8.91 75.13 15.89
C LEU A 9 -7.43 75.45 16.12
N VAL A 10 -6.82 76.18 15.18
CA VAL A 10 -5.67 77.03 15.48
C VAL A 10 -6.11 77.95 16.62
N PRO A 11 -5.39 78.06 17.74
CA PRO A 11 -5.70 79.11 18.69
C PRO A 11 -5.42 80.42 17.96
N ALA A 12 -6.48 81.12 17.58
CA ALA A 12 -6.40 82.50 17.18
C ALA A 12 -5.73 83.24 18.34
N LEU A 13 -4.59 83.86 18.05
CA LEU A 13 -3.91 84.77 18.94
C LEU A 13 -4.88 85.93 19.23
N VAL A 14 -5.66 85.82 20.31
CA VAL A 14 -6.53 86.91 20.75
C VAL A 14 -5.63 87.97 21.37
N LEU A 15 -5.26 88.94 20.55
CA LEU A 15 -4.55 90.14 20.99
C LEU A 15 -5.56 91.05 21.71
N VAL A 16 -5.53 91.06 23.04
CA VAL A 16 -6.05 92.20 23.80
C VAL A 16 -5.07 93.35 23.59
N LEU A 17 -5.46 94.31 22.75
CA LEU A 17 -4.73 95.56 22.53
C LEU A 17 -4.66 96.36 23.83
N VAL A 18 -3.49 96.34 24.47
CA VAL A 18 -3.08 97.35 25.45
C VAL A 18 -1.85 98.05 24.88
N PRO A 19 -1.84 99.39 24.72
CA PRO A 19 -0.65 100.08 24.24
C PRO A 19 0.39 100.10 25.36
N ARG A 20 1.60 99.57 25.11
CA ARG A 20 2.77 99.81 25.98
C ARG A 20 3.99 100.20 25.16
N VAL A 21 4.45 101.41 25.46
CA VAL A 21 5.68 102.07 25.00
C VAL A 21 6.89 101.40 25.67
N TRP A 22 7.53 100.44 25.01
CA TRP A 22 8.94 100.05 25.21
C TRP A 22 9.49 99.56 23.85
N ALA A 23 10.07 100.45 23.05
CA ALA A 23 10.49 100.15 21.68
C ALA A 23 11.92 99.57 21.62
N GLY A 24 12.17 98.45 22.31
CA GLY A 24 13.39 97.66 22.18
C GLY A 24 13.39 96.84 20.88
N LYS A 25 14.56 96.31 20.50
CA LYS A 25 14.68 95.49 19.28
C LYS A 25 13.87 94.20 19.36
N LEU A 26 13.68 93.65 20.57
CA LEU A 26 12.90 92.44 20.82
C LEU A 26 11.41 92.65 20.56
N GLU A 27 10.83 93.74 21.08
CA GLU A 27 9.42 94.10 20.92
C GLU A 27 9.09 94.37 19.43
N LYS A 28 9.97 95.09 18.73
CA LYS A 28 9.89 95.27 17.27
C LYS A 28 10.00 93.96 16.49
N GLY A 29 10.75 92.99 17.03
CA GLY A 29 10.88 91.65 16.44
C GLY A 29 9.55 90.89 16.47
N PHE A 30 8.83 90.91 17.59
CA PHE A 30 7.50 90.28 17.70
C PHE A 30 6.41 91.03 16.93
N GLU A 31 6.50 92.37 16.86
CA GLU A 31 5.62 93.18 16.00
C GLU A 31 5.83 92.86 14.50
N ALA A 32 7.09 92.77 14.06
CA ALA A 32 7.40 92.33 12.69
C ALA A 32 6.89 90.89 12.43
N LEU A 33 7.02 90.00 13.41
CA LEU A 33 6.52 88.62 13.31
C LEU A 33 4.99 88.55 13.18
N SER A 34 4.24 89.40 13.88
CA SER A 34 2.77 89.44 13.78
C SER A 34 2.30 90.05 12.45
N MET A 35 3.09 90.96 11.88
CA MET A 35 2.86 91.55 10.56
C MET A 35 3.38 90.71 9.39
N HIS A 36 3.91 89.50 9.65
CA HIS A 36 4.49 88.59 8.66
C HIS A 36 5.73 89.17 7.93
N ASP A 37 6.41 90.17 8.51
CA ASP A 37 7.72 90.66 8.05
C ASP A 37 8.83 89.77 8.63
N TYR A 38 8.94 88.57 8.07
CA TYR A 38 9.84 87.53 8.57
C TYR A 38 11.33 87.89 8.45
N PHE A 39 11.71 88.71 7.45
CA PHE A 39 13.10 89.13 7.25
C PHE A 39 13.54 90.09 8.37
N LEU A 40 12.70 91.08 8.68
CA LEU A 40 12.96 92.02 9.76
C LEU A 40 12.89 91.31 11.11
N ALA A 41 11.87 90.50 11.35
CA ALA A 41 11.69 89.75 12.59
C ALA A 41 12.91 88.84 12.86
N ARG A 42 13.37 88.07 11.87
CA ARG A 42 14.55 87.19 12.00
C ARG A 42 15.81 87.96 12.34
N LYS A 43 16.08 89.07 11.63
CA LYS A 43 17.25 89.92 11.89
C LYS A 43 17.23 90.51 13.31
N LEU A 44 16.05 90.93 13.76
CA LEU A 44 15.87 91.51 15.10
C LEU A 44 16.03 90.46 16.19
N PHE A 45 15.45 89.26 16.04
CA PHE A 45 15.65 88.19 17.02
C PHE A 45 17.11 87.70 17.08
N GLN A 46 17.79 87.56 15.94
CA GLN A 46 19.22 87.21 15.92
C GLN A 46 20.09 88.21 16.67
N ALA A 47 19.75 89.51 16.64
CA ALA A 47 20.50 90.54 17.36
C ALA A 47 20.23 90.54 18.88
N GLU A 48 19.20 89.82 19.35
CA GLU A 48 18.75 89.83 20.73
C GLU A 48 18.96 88.48 21.44
N VAL A 49 19.56 87.47 20.79
CA VAL A 49 19.82 86.15 21.39
C VAL A 49 20.73 86.21 22.62
N ASP A 50 21.64 87.18 22.71
CA ASP A 50 22.55 87.31 23.87
C ASP A 50 21.89 88.05 25.05
N LYS A 51 20.91 88.92 24.77
CA LYS A 51 20.28 89.79 25.78
C LYS A 51 18.99 89.23 26.33
N HIS A 52 18.17 88.65 25.45
CA HIS A 52 16.87 88.07 25.75
C HIS A 52 16.76 86.68 25.12
N PRO A 53 17.63 85.73 25.52
CA PRO A 53 17.79 84.44 24.83
C PRO A 53 16.49 83.64 24.75
N ALA A 54 15.67 83.62 25.81
CA ALA A 54 14.40 82.88 25.80
C ALA A 54 13.45 83.39 24.70
N ALA A 55 13.15 84.69 24.68
CA ALA A 55 12.23 85.26 23.73
C ALA A 55 12.79 85.34 22.30
N ALA A 56 14.09 85.60 22.15
CA ALA A 56 14.74 85.67 20.85
C ALA A 56 14.80 84.29 20.17
N TRP A 57 15.20 83.23 20.89
CA TRP A 57 15.20 81.87 20.36
C TRP A 57 13.77 81.37 20.10
N TYR A 58 12.79 81.72 20.93
CA TYR A 58 11.38 81.45 20.68
C TYR A 58 10.90 82.09 19.37
N GLY A 59 11.18 83.38 19.15
CA GLY A 59 10.83 84.07 17.92
C GLY A 59 11.46 83.44 16.67
N LEU A 60 12.73 83.04 16.75
CA LEU A 60 13.41 82.31 15.67
C LEU A 60 12.81 80.92 15.42
N SER A 61 12.37 80.23 16.47
CA SER A 61 11.64 78.97 16.37
C SER A 61 10.31 79.15 15.64
N VAL A 62 9.52 80.16 16.00
CA VAL A 62 8.23 80.46 15.35
C VAL A 62 8.42 80.79 13.88
N ILE A 63 9.41 81.61 13.52
CA ILE A 63 9.71 81.93 12.10
C ILE A 63 10.07 80.65 11.34
N SER A 64 11.02 79.88 11.86
CA SER A 64 11.53 78.69 11.17
C SER A 64 10.51 77.54 11.13
N GLY A 65 9.49 77.57 11.99
CA GLY A 65 8.43 76.57 12.07
C GLY A 65 7.22 76.83 11.18
N ARG A 66 7.08 78.02 10.58
CA ARG A 66 5.97 78.35 9.68
C ARG A 66 6.32 78.07 8.22
N ALA A 67 5.48 77.30 7.53
CA ALA A 67 5.73 76.89 6.14
C ALA A 67 5.46 78.00 5.09
N ASP A 68 4.92 79.15 5.51
CA ASP A 68 4.53 80.26 4.65
C ASP A 68 5.67 81.28 4.40
N ASN A 69 6.91 80.97 4.81
CA ASN A 69 8.04 81.88 4.72
C ASN A 69 9.34 81.20 4.25
N PRO A 70 10.27 81.94 3.64
CA PRO A 70 11.48 81.38 3.03
C PRO A 70 12.52 80.86 4.04
N PHE A 71 12.27 81.00 5.33
CA PHE A 71 13.13 80.50 6.40
C PHE A 71 12.60 79.22 7.04
N TYR A 72 11.53 78.64 6.50
CA TYR A 72 10.97 77.38 6.97
C TYR A 72 12.05 76.29 6.97
N GLN A 73 12.39 75.81 8.16
CA GLN A 73 13.31 74.71 8.36
C GLN A 73 13.03 74.10 9.73
N LEU A 74 12.30 72.98 9.72
CA LEU A 74 11.72 72.39 10.92
C LEU A 74 12.79 71.96 11.96
N ASP A 75 13.92 71.45 11.48
CA ASP A 75 15.05 71.07 12.35
C ASP A 75 15.63 72.28 13.09
N SER A 76 15.82 73.39 12.35
CA SER A 76 16.25 74.66 12.92
C SER A 76 15.21 75.21 13.89
N ALA A 77 13.92 75.10 13.55
CA ALA A 77 12.83 75.52 14.43
C ALA A 77 12.85 74.79 15.78
N TYR A 78 13.07 73.47 15.76
CA TYR A 78 13.17 72.66 16.97
C TYR A 78 14.44 72.95 17.76
N ALA A 79 15.59 73.08 17.08
CA ALA A 79 16.85 73.43 17.72
C ALA A 79 16.79 74.81 18.41
N TYR A 80 16.15 75.81 17.78
CA TYR A 80 15.89 77.10 18.40
C TYR A 80 14.93 76.98 19.58
N LEU A 81 13.88 76.16 19.47
CA LEU A 81 12.96 75.93 20.58
C LEU A 81 13.66 75.30 21.80
N LEU A 82 14.51 74.29 21.60
CA LEU A 82 15.28 73.68 22.69
C LEU A 82 16.18 74.69 23.40
N ARG A 83 16.81 75.61 22.65
CA ARG A 83 17.59 76.73 23.22
C ARG A 83 16.70 77.69 24.00
N SER A 84 15.52 77.99 23.47
CA SER A 84 14.51 78.83 24.15
C SER A 84 14.04 78.20 25.45
N GLU A 85 13.75 76.90 25.47
CA GLU A 85 13.32 76.15 26.67
C GLU A 85 14.37 76.22 27.78
N VAL A 86 15.64 75.93 27.45
CA VAL A 86 16.75 76.00 28.39
C VAL A 86 16.92 77.43 28.91
N ALA A 87 16.94 78.42 28.02
CA ALA A 87 17.09 79.82 28.39
C ALA A 87 15.93 80.32 29.26
N PHE A 88 14.69 79.93 28.98
CA PHE A 88 13.52 80.28 29.77
C PHE A 88 13.55 79.63 31.16
N GLY A 89 14.02 78.38 31.25
CA GLY A 89 14.24 77.67 32.51
C GLY A 89 15.29 78.34 33.40
N LEU A 90 16.33 78.93 32.81
CA LEU A 90 17.40 79.65 33.50
C LEU A 90 17.11 81.15 33.77
N ALA A 91 16.10 81.72 33.12
CA ALA A 91 15.75 83.13 33.26
C ALA A 91 15.22 83.47 34.66
N ASP A 92 15.63 84.63 35.19
CA ASP A 92 15.11 85.16 36.47
C ASP A 92 13.67 85.69 36.32
N ASP A 93 13.03 85.96 37.47
CA ASP A 93 11.63 86.43 37.50
C ASP A 93 11.45 87.77 36.76
N ARG A 94 12.48 88.62 36.73
CA ARG A 94 12.44 89.92 36.07
C ARG A 94 12.39 89.77 34.56
N GLU A 95 13.21 88.91 33.99
CA GLU A 95 13.23 88.62 32.56
C GLU A 95 11.94 87.92 32.14
N ARG A 96 11.44 86.95 32.92
CA ARG A 96 10.16 86.28 32.65
C ARG A 96 8.98 87.26 32.65
N MET A 97 8.92 88.19 33.60
CA MET A 97 7.90 89.25 33.62
C MET A 97 7.99 90.19 32.43
N ARG A 98 9.20 90.45 31.90
CA ARG A 98 9.42 91.31 30.72
C ARG A 98 8.94 90.67 29.43
N ILE A 99 9.20 89.37 29.23
CA ILE A 99 8.89 88.69 27.96
C ILE A 99 7.47 88.11 27.92
N LYS A 100 6.82 87.87 29.07
CA LYS A 100 5.45 87.37 29.14
C LYS A 100 4.42 88.22 28.35
N PRO A 101 4.43 89.57 28.42
CA PRO A 101 3.55 90.41 27.58
C PRO A 101 3.79 90.29 26.08
N LEU A 102 4.94 89.77 25.65
CA LEU A 102 5.26 89.51 24.24
C LEU A 102 4.72 88.15 23.77
N GLY A 103 3.98 87.43 24.62
CA GLY A 103 3.45 86.11 24.34
C GLY A 103 4.47 84.99 24.48
N VAL A 104 5.55 85.22 25.24
CA VAL A 104 6.55 84.19 25.57
C VAL A 104 6.43 83.80 27.03
N ASP A 105 5.79 82.68 27.28
CA ASP A 105 5.73 82.02 28.58
C ASP A 105 5.87 80.50 28.42
N GLN A 106 5.76 79.76 29.54
CA GLN A 106 5.88 78.31 29.53
C GLN A 106 4.86 77.66 28.60
N ASP A 107 3.60 78.13 28.60
CA ASP A 107 2.52 77.57 27.80
C ASP A 107 2.75 77.83 26.31
N ALA A 108 3.23 79.02 25.95
CA ALA A 108 3.59 79.37 24.58
C ALA A 108 4.74 78.49 24.03
N ILE A 109 5.76 78.25 24.85
CA ILE A 109 6.89 77.37 24.50
C ILE A 109 6.41 75.91 24.32
N VAL A 110 5.55 75.41 25.23
CA VAL A 110 4.92 74.09 25.09
C VAL A 110 4.06 74.01 23.84
N ALA A 111 3.23 75.02 23.56
CA ALA A 111 2.39 75.06 22.37
C ALA A 111 3.21 75.04 21.07
N GLN A 112 4.32 75.77 21.03
CA GLN A 112 5.23 75.76 19.89
C GLN A 112 5.91 74.40 19.73
N ARG A 113 6.25 73.70 20.83
CA ARG A 113 6.77 72.33 20.78
C ARG A 113 5.78 71.36 20.16
N GLU A 114 4.53 71.39 20.64
CA GLU A 114 3.46 70.54 20.11
C GLU A 114 3.16 70.85 18.65
N HIS A 115 3.22 72.13 18.24
CA HIS A 115 3.10 72.51 16.84
C HIS A 115 4.22 71.90 15.97
N ILE A 116 5.48 72.03 16.39
CA ILE A 116 6.63 71.44 15.68
C ILE A 116 6.52 69.92 15.62
N HIS A 117 6.16 69.25 16.73
CA HIS A 117 5.94 67.81 16.77
C HIS A 117 4.82 67.38 15.80
N SER A 118 3.70 68.12 15.76
CA SER A 118 2.59 67.83 14.84
C SER A 118 2.99 67.96 13.38
N VAL A 119 3.71 69.01 13.02
CA VAL A 119 4.18 69.23 11.65
C VAL A 119 5.22 68.16 11.27
N ALA A 120 6.14 67.82 12.17
CA ALA A 120 7.12 66.75 11.96
C ALA A 120 6.43 65.40 11.78
N TRP A 121 5.36 65.15 12.54
CA TRP A 121 4.56 63.93 12.44
C TRP A 121 3.83 63.83 11.09
N ASP A 122 3.22 64.91 10.63
CA ASP A 122 2.54 64.94 9.33
C ASP A 122 3.51 64.71 8.17
N LEU A 123 4.70 65.32 8.21
CA LEU A 123 5.76 65.07 7.22
C LEU A 123 6.27 63.62 7.26
N THR A 124 6.39 63.04 8.46
CA THR A 124 6.81 61.65 8.64
C THR A 124 5.80 60.68 8.04
N LYS A 125 4.51 60.87 8.34
CA LYS A 125 3.41 60.08 7.73
C LYS A 125 3.33 60.25 6.22
N ALA A 126 3.62 61.45 5.70
CA ALA A 126 3.61 61.68 4.26
C ALA A 126 4.71 60.90 3.52
N GLN A 127 5.87 60.70 4.16
CA GLN A 127 6.96 59.88 3.62
C GLN A 127 6.71 58.38 3.82
N ASN A 128 6.20 57.99 5.00
CA ASN A 128 5.85 56.62 5.36
C ASN A 128 6.96 55.58 5.10
N THR A 129 8.21 55.91 5.45
CA THR A 129 9.36 54.99 5.32
C THR A 129 10.03 54.77 6.66
N ILE A 130 10.69 53.61 6.84
CA ILE A 130 11.44 53.28 8.06
C ILE A 130 12.44 54.39 8.41
N ALA A 131 13.17 54.89 7.42
CA ALA A 131 14.16 55.96 7.61
C ALA A 131 13.53 57.29 8.09
N ALA A 132 12.32 57.62 7.62
CA ALA A 132 11.60 58.81 8.08
C ALA A 132 11.17 58.66 9.54
N TYR A 133 10.62 57.50 9.92
CA TYR A 133 10.23 57.23 11.31
C TYR A 133 11.44 57.14 12.26
N ASP A 134 12.56 56.53 11.84
CA ASP A 134 13.80 56.50 12.63
C ASP A 134 14.33 57.91 12.88
N ARG A 135 14.31 58.79 11.86
CA ARG A 135 14.69 60.20 12.04
C ARG A 135 13.76 60.93 13.00
N PHE A 136 12.45 60.72 12.88
CA PHE A 136 11.47 61.31 13.79
C PHE A 136 11.71 60.89 15.24
N LEU A 137 11.93 59.60 15.47
CA LEU A 137 12.18 59.05 16.81
C LEU A 137 13.50 59.52 17.41
N ALA A 138 14.55 59.68 16.60
CA ALA A 138 15.85 60.18 17.06
C ALA A 138 15.79 61.66 17.46
N GLN A 139 14.97 62.46 16.76
CA GLN A 139 14.94 63.91 16.92
C GLN A 139 13.82 64.40 17.85
N TYR A 140 12.69 63.71 17.90
CA TYR A 140 11.49 64.08 18.64
C TYR A 140 11.06 62.99 19.63
N GLU A 141 12.02 62.37 20.32
CA GLU A 141 11.77 61.25 21.24
C GLU A 141 10.68 61.53 22.30
N ARG A 142 10.56 62.79 22.74
CA ARG A 142 9.58 63.24 23.75
C ARG A 142 8.22 63.65 23.17
N SER A 143 7.99 63.42 21.87
CA SER A 143 6.70 63.67 21.24
C SER A 143 5.62 62.72 21.76
N ALA A 144 4.38 63.20 21.89
CA ALA A 144 3.23 62.36 22.19
C ALA A 144 2.98 61.27 21.11
N GLN A 145 3.51 61.45 19.90
CA GLN A 145 3.39 60.52 18.78
C GLN A 145 4.54 59.50 18.70
N ALA A 146 5.51 59.53 19.63
CA ALA A 146 6.67 58.65 19.59
C ALA A 146 6.29 57.15 19.62
N GLU A 147 5.32 56.74 20.44
CA GLU A 147 4.88 55.34 20.47
C GLU A 147 4.19 54.92 19.17
N GLU A 148 3.37 55.79 18.59
CA GLU A 148 2.72 55.54 17.30
C GLU A 148 3.77 55.41 16.18
N ALA A 149 4.76 56.30 16.17
CA ALA A 149 5.89 56.24 15.23
C ALA A 149 6.68 54.92 15.34
N ARG A 150 6.93 54.41 16.55
CA ARG A 150 7.57 53.09 16.76
C ARG A 150 6.71 51.96 16.19
N LEU A 151 5.41 51.96 16.48
CA LEU A 151 4.50 50.92 15.99
C LEU A 151 4.42 50.89 14.46
N VAL A 152 4.34 52.06 13.80
CA VAL A 152 4.26 52.12 12.33
C VAL A 152 5.59 51.70 11.71
N ARG A 153 6.73 52.17 12.24
CA ARG A 153 8.06 51.77 11.78
C ARG A 153 8.27 50.26 11.87
N ASP A 154 8.00 49.69 13.04
CA ASP A 154 8.19 48.26 13.29
C ASP A 154 7.26 47.44 12.38
N HIS A 155 6.03 47.91 12.14
CA HIS A 155 5.12 47.28 11.18
C HIS A 155 5.67 47.34 9.74
N LEU A 156 6.17 48.49 9.27
CA LEU A 156 6.76 48.62 7.94
C LEU A 156 7.96 47.69 7.76
N ALA A 157 8.86 47.64 8.75
CA ALA A 157 10.00 46.73 8.73
C ALA A 157 9.59 45.25 8.70
N PHE A 158 8.52 44.90 9.41
CA PHE A 158 7.95 43.56 9.32
C PHE A 158 7.35 43.25 7.95
N GLN A 159 6.68 44.23 7.31
CA GLN A 159 6.17 44.05 5.94
C GLN A 159 7.32 43.85 4.94
N GLU A 160 8.40 44.61 5.03
CA GLU A 160 9.61 44.37 4.21
C GLU A 160 10.15 42.95 4.41
N ALA A 161 10.27 42.49 5.67
CA ALA A 161 10.70 41.12 5.96
C ALA A 161 9.74 40.06 5.39
N ARG A 162 8.42 40.34 5.41
CA ARG A 162 7.40 39.47 4.81
C ARG A 162 7.41 39.45 3.29
N GLU A 163 7.77 40.55 2.64
CA GLU A 163 7.90 40.62 1.18
C GLU A 163 9.11 39.83 0.70
N VAL A 164 10.25 39.94 1.39
CA VAL A 164 11.44 39.13 1.12
C VAL A 164 11.20 37.66 1.49
N ASN A 165 10.51 37.43 2.61
CA ASN A 165 10.05 36.14 3.10
C ASN A 165 11.15 35.10 3.36
N THR A 166 12.38 35.51 3.71
CA THR A 166 13.50 34.59 4.00
C THR A 166 13.80 34.47 5.48
N SER A 167 14.49 33.39 5.88
CA SER A 167 14.94 33.20 7.27
C SER A 167 15.82 34.38 7.73
N THR A 168 16.73 34.85 6.88
CA THR A 168 17.58 36.01 7.16
C THR A 168 16.77 37.28 7.39
N ALA A 169 15.77 37.56 6.55
CA ALA A 169 14.96 38.78 6.68
C ALA A 169 14.14 38.80 7.98
N TYR A 170 13.56 37.67 8.38
CA TYR A 170 12.85 37.58 9.65
C TYR A 170 13.80 37.64 10.86
N GLN A 171 15.00 37.06 10.76
CA GLN A 171 16.01 37.15 11.81
C GLN A 171 16.48 38.60 12.01
N GLU A 172 16.80 39.31 10.93
CA GLU A 172 17.18 40.73 10.98
C GLU A 172 16.08 41.60 11.60
N PHE A 173 14.81 41.33 11.28
CA PHE A 173 13.67 42.01 11.90
C PHE A 173 13.63 41.75 13.42
N LEU A 174 13.78 40.50 13.85
CA LEU A 174 13.74 40.11 15.26
C LEU A 174 14.90 40.73 16.06
N ASP A 175 16.09 40.81 15.46
CA ASP A 175 17.28 41.39 16.07
C ASP A 175 17.15 42.92 16.21
N ARG A 176 16.60 43.59 15.19
CA ARG A 176 16.44 45.05 15.18
C ARG A 176 15.24 45.52 16.01
N PHE A 177 14.17 44.71 16.09
CA PHE A 177 12.91 45.08 16.75
C PHE A 177 12.42 44.03 17.78
N PRO A 178 13.24 43.70 18.81
CA PRO A 178 12.94 42.60 19.74
C PRO A 178 11.72 42.84 20.66
N ARG A 179 11.19 44.07 20.69
CA ARG A 179 10.01 44.46 21.48
C ARG A 179 8.77 44.77 20.62
N SER A 180 8.86 44.54 19.31
CA SER A 180 7.75 44.78 18.39
C SER A 180 6.56 43.86 18.70
N ARG A 181 5.34 44.32 18.38
CA ARG A 181 4.12 43.51 18.47
C ARG A 181 4.14 42.32 17.49
N GLN A 182 4.94 42.40 16.43
CA GLN A 182 5.03 41.38 15.38
C GLN A 182 6.03 40.25 15.73
N VAL A 183 6.74 40.31 16.86
CA VAL A 183 7.77 39.32 17.23
C VAL A 183 7.24 37.88 17.24
N TYR A 184 6.01 37.65 17.72
CA TYR A 184 5.43 36.30 17.75
C TYR A 184 5.19 35.75 16.34
N GLU A 185 4.59 36.56 15.46
CA GLU A 185 4.36 36.17 14.06
C GLU A 185 5.69 35.98 13.32
N ALA A 186 6.64 36.90 13.51
CA ALA A 186 7.96 36.83 12.89
C ALA A 186 8.73 35.57 13.31
N ARG A 187 8.63 35.12 14.57
CA ARG A 187 9.23 33.85 15.02
C ARG A 187 8.60 32.64 14.33
N GLY A 188 7.27 32.62 14.17
CA GLY A 188 6.59 31.55 13.44
C GLY A 188 7.02 31.49 11.98
N ARG A 189 7.05 32.64 11.31
CA ARG A 189 7.49 32.77 9.91
C ARG A 189 8.97 32.47 9.71
N LEU A 190 9.82 32.80 10.69
CA LEU A 190 11.24 32.43 10.69
C LEU A 190 11.39 30.91 10.66
N GLN A 191 10.70 30.20 11.57
CA GLN A 191 10.76 28.73 11.62
C GLN A 191 10.27 28.09 10.32
N GLU A 192 9.19 28.63 9.74
CA GLU A 192 8.67 28.21 8.43
C GLU A 192 9.69 28.43 7.30
N ALA A 193 10.31 29.61 7.26
CA ALA A 193 11.30 29.95 6.24
C ALA A 193 12.57 29.10 6.37
N ILE A 194 13.06 28.85 7.59
CA ILE A 194 14.19 27.95 7.85
C ILE A 194 13.88 26.55 7.30
N PHE A 195 12.73 25.99 7.63
CA PHE A 195 12.31 24.68 7.13
C PHE A 195 12.25 24.65 5.60
N ARG A 196 11.54 25.62 4.99
CA ARG A 196 11.39 25.72 3.53
C ARG A 196 12.73 25.86 2.81
N GLU A 197 13.66 26.65 3.34
CA GLU A 197 14.98 26.86 2.75
C GLU A 197 15.88 25.63 2.92
N ALA A 198 15.89 25.02 4.11
CA ALA A 198 16.71 23.82 4.39
C ALA A 198 16.26 22.60 3.59
N THR A 199 14.97 22.53 3.22
CA THR A 199 14.36 21.38 2.53
C THR A 199 13.99 21.67 1.08
N ALA A 200 14.48 22.78 0.50
CA ALA A 200 14.15 23.21 -0.86
C ALA A 200 14.51 22.17 -1.95
N GLU A 201 15.49 21.31 -1.70
CA GLU A 201 15.86 20.21 -2.61
C GLU A 201 14.82 19.09 -2.66
N GLY A 202 13.97 18.95 -1.63
CA GLY A 202 12.95 17.89 -1.55
C GLY A 202 13.53 16.48 -1.47
N THR A 203 14.78 16.32 -1.01
CA THR A 203 15.46 15.02 -0.90
C THR A 203 15.47 14.53 0.55
N ILE A 204 15.55 13.21 0.74
CA ILE A 204 15.72 12.59 2.06
C ILE A 204 16.89 13.24 2.83
N ALA A 205 18.03 13.44 2.16
CA ALA A 205 19.21 14.06 2.77
C ALA A 205 18.98 15.50 3.25
N SER A 206 18.19 16.29 2.52
CA SER A 206 17.84 17.65 2.92
C SER A 206 16.96 17.68 4.17
N HIS A 207 15.98 16.79 4.28
CA HIS A 207 15.12 16.65 5.47
C HIS A 207 15.89 16.12 6.68
N GLN A 208 16.78 15.13 6.49
CA GLN A 208 17.63 14.62 7.57
C GLN A 208 18.55 15.71 8.14
N ARG A 209 19.16 16.52 7.26
CA ARG A 209 20.00 17.65 7.69
C ARG A 209 19.20 18.66 8.50
N PHE A 210 17.99 19.01 8.04
CA PHE A 210 17.09 19.88 8.81
C PHE A 210 16.81 19.31 10.21
N ILE A 211 16.47 18.03 10.34
CA ILE A 211 16.20 17.41 11.65
C ILE A 211 17.46 17.43 12.54
N ALA A 212 18.64 17.19 11.95
CA ALA A 212 19.91 17.21 12.69
C ALA A 212 20.27 18.62 13.19
N ASP A 213 20.04 19.64 12.37
CA ASP A 213 20.39 21.04 12.68
C ASP A 213 19.32 21.75 13.51
N HIS A 214 18.05 21.30 13.44
CA HIS A 214 16.87 21.95 14.02
C HIS A 214 15.90 20.97 14.71
N GLY A 215 16.43 20.04 15.53
CA GLY A 215 15.64 18.97 16.16
C GLY A 215 14.55 19.41 17.16
N ASP A 216 14.50 20.68 17.54
CA ASP A 216 13.46 21.28 18.38
C ASP A 216 12.41 22.08 17.58
N SER A 217 12.55 22.14 16.26
CA SER A 217 11.65 22.88 15.39
C SER A 217 10.25 22.24 15.34
N PRO A 218 9.16 23.04 15.28
CA PRO A 218 7.81 22.51 15.08
C PRO A 218 7.60 21.81 13.73
N TYR A 219 8.56 21.90 12.81
CA TYR A 219 8.50 21.27 11.49
C TYR A 219 9.26 19.93 11.41
N VAL A 220 9.78 19.40 12.52
CA VAL A 220 10.45 18.09 12.54
C VAL A 220 9.53 16.97 12.07
N GLU A 221 8.30 16.89 12.58
CA GLU A 221 7.33 15.87 12.12
C GLU A 221 7.05 15.99 10.62
N GLN A 222 6.91 17.21 10.09
CA GLN A 222 6.71 17.42 8.66
C GLN A 222 7.91 16.96 7.82
N ALA A 223 9.13 17.13 8.33
CA ALA A 223 10.34 16.59 7.69
C ALA A 223 10.38 15.06 7.75
N GLU A 224 10.00 14.47 8.88
CA GLU A 224 9.92 13.02 9.07
C GLU A 224 8.85 12.37 8.17
N ASP A 225 7.70 13.00 8.01
CA ASP A 225 6.64 12.64 7.08
C ASP A 225 7.15 12.63 5.62
N ALA A 226 7.88 13.67 5.22
CA ALA A 226 8.46 13.75 3.89
C ALA A 226 9.50 12.64 3.65
N ILE A 227 10.34 12.32 4.64
CA ILE A 227 11.27 11.19 4.58
C ILE A 227 10.51 9.88 4.38
N TYR A 228 9.43 9.64 5.13
CA TYR A 228 8.62 8.43 5.00
C TYR A 228 8.04 8.29 3.59
N ALA A 229 7.41 9.34 3.07
CA ALA A 229 6.83 9.35 1.73
C ALA A 229 7.85 9.14 0.60
N LEU A 230 9.05 9.74 0.74
CA LEU A 230 10.14 9.58 -0.22
C LEU A 230 10.80 8.20 -0.16
N SER A 231 10.80 7.56 1.03
CA SER A 231 11.40 6.24 1.24
C SER A 231 10.47 5.10 0.87
N THR A 232 9.15 5.32 0.89
CA THR A 232 8.11 4.29 0.66
C THR A 232 7.11 4.66 -0.44
N PRO A 233 7.56 5.08 -1.65
CA PRO A 233 6.69 5.61 -2.69
C PRO A 233 5.65 4.60 -3.21
N ARG A 234 5.92 3.29 -3.11
CA ARG A 234 5.00 2.22 -3.52
C ARG A 234 4.46 1.44 -2.33
N GLY A 235 5.02 1.63 -1.14
CA GLY A 235 4.66 0.88 0.06
C GLY A 235 4.98 -0.61 -0.04
N THR A 236 6.04 -0.96 -0.79
CA THR A 236 6.48 -2.37 -0.91
C THR A 236 7.09 -2.86 0.40
N GLN A 237 7.17 -4.19 0.56
CA GLN A 237 7.76 -4.79 1.76
C GLN A 237 9.23 -4.37 1.93
N GLU A 238 9.97 -4.33 0.83
CA GLU A 238 11.38 -3.92 0.81
C GLU A 238 11.55 -2.45 1.19
N GLU A 239 10.71 -1.56 0.63
CA GLU A 239 10.73 -0.13 0.96
C GLU A 239 10.39 0.11 2.44
N LEU A 240 9.35 -0.55 2.95
CA LEU A 240 8.91 -0.41 4.35
C LEU A 240 9.97 -0.93 5.33
N ALA A 241 10.54 -2.11 5.05
CA ALA A 241 11.61 -2.69 5.87
C ALA A 241 12.88 -1.81 5.87
N ALA A 242 13.27 -1.27 4.71
CA ALA A 242 14.39 -0.35 4.60
C ALA A 242 14.14 0.95 5.40
N PHE A 243 12.94 1.53 5.31
CA PHE A 243 12.58 2.72 6.07
C PHE A 243 12.67 2.49 7.60
N ILE A 244 12.16 1.37 8.09
CA ILE A 244 12.21 1.01 9.52
C ILE A 244 13.65 0.88 10.01
N HIS A 245 14.51 0.25 9.20
CA HIS A 245 15.92 0.08 9.51
C HIS A 245 16.70 1.41 9.46
N ASP A 246 16.49 2.21 8.43
CA ASP A 246 17.28 3.43 8.17
C ASP A 246 16.83 4.62 9.04
N PHE A 247 15.57 4.65 9.46
CA PHE A 247 14.97 5.76 10.23
C PHE A 247 14.24 5.30 11.51
N PRO A 248 14.88 4.54 12.41
CA PRO A 248 14.20 3.86 13.53
C PRO A 248 13.60 4.80 14.60
N LYS A 249 13.93 6.09 14.56
CA LYS A 249 13.39 7.12 15.47
C LYS A 249 12.27 7.96 14.86
N ASN A 250 12.02 7.83 13.56
CA ASN A 250 11.00 8.59 12.86
C ASN A 250 9.62 8.24 13.43
N HIS A 251 8.77 9.24 13.68
CA HIS A 251 7.44 9.05 14.26
C HIS A 251 6.51 8.13 13.45
N ARG A 252 6.80 7.87 12.17
CA ARG A 252 6.05 6.94 11.29
C ARG A 252 6.48 5.48 11.39
N VAL A 253 7.56 5.14 12.09
CA VAL A 253 8.02 3.75 12.25
C VAL A 253 6.90 2.80 12.76
N PRO A 254 6.07 3.16 13.76
CA PRO A 254 4.90 2.37 14.13
C PRO A 254 3.94 2.03 12.98
N GLU A 255 3.67 2.98 12.09
CA GLU A 255 2.78 2.78 10.96
C GLU A 255 3.42 1.95 9.87
N ALA A 256 4.71 2.18 9.58
CA ALA A 256 5.48 1.38 8.65
C ALA A 256 5.53 -0.09 9.07
N TRP A 257 5.73 -0.36 10.38
CA TRP A 257 5.67 -1.70 10.94
C TRP A 257 4.32 -2.37 10.73
N ARG A 258 3.21 -1.67 10.99
CA ARG A 258 1.87 -2.22 10.77
C ARG A 258 1.58 -2.44 9.30
N ALA A 259 1.96 -1.52 8.42
CA ALA A 259 1.81 -1.67 6.98
C ALA A 259 2.60 -2.89 6.47
N LEU A 260 3.83 -3.07 6.95
CA LEU A 260 4.66 -4.23 6.64
C LEU A 260 4.01 -5.51 7.16
N TYR A 261 3.60 -5.55 8.43
CA TYR A 261 2.90 -6.69 9.01
C TYR A 261 1.64 -7.07 8.23
N THR A 262 0.76 -6.10 7.97
CA THR A 262 -0.47 -6.31 7.19
C THR A 262 -0.18 -6.86 5.80
N SER A 263 0.95 -6.50 5.17
CA SER A 263 1.31 -7.07 3.87
C SER A 263 1.67 -8.55 3.94
N TYR A 264 2.25 -9.03 5.05
CA TYR A 264 2.52 -10.46 5.29
C TYR A 264 1.26 -11.21 5.70
N THR A 265 0.39 -10.57 6.49
CA THR A 265 -0.71 -11.24 7.19
C THR A 265 -2.08 -10.95 6.62
N ARG A 266 -2.17 -10.48 5.36
CA ARG A 266 -3.45 -10.24 4.66
C ARG A 266 -4.40 -11.45 4.72
N ASP A 267 -3.82 -12.64 4.78
CA ASP A 267 -4.52 -13.91 4.77
C ASP A 267 -4.85 -14.44 6.16
N LEU A 268 -4.44 -13.74 7.24
CA LEU A 268 -4.56 -14.19 8.62
C LEU A 268 -4.21 -15.68 8.77
N ASP A 269 -3.10 -16.05 8.13
CA ASP A 269 -2.55 -17.40 8.13
C ASP A 269 -1.47 -17.52 9.22
N ALA A 270 -1.52 -18.64 9.95
CA ALA A 270 -0.62 -18.88 11.07
C ALA A 270 0.83 -19.07 10.58
N ASP A 271 1.03 -19.68 9.41
CA ASP A 271 2.36 -19.88 8.84
C ASP A 271 2.95 -18.56 8.35
N ALA A 272 2.15 -17.70 7.69
CA ALA A 272 2.55 -16.35 7.31
C ALA A 272 2.94 -15.47 8.51
N ILE A 273 2.14 -15.49 9.60
CA ILE A 273 2.47 -14.78 10.85
C ILE A 273 3.77 -15.33 11.45
N THR A 274 3.94 -16.65 11.44
CA THR A 274 5.16 -17.30 11.94
C THR A 274 6.38 -16.91 11.11
N GLN A 275 6.23 -16.82 9.79
CA GLN A 275 7.29 -16.43 8.89
C GLN A 275 7.66 -14.95 9.07
N PHE A 276 6.68 -14.06 9.16
CA PHE A 276 6.90 -12.65 9.49
C PHE A 276 7.72 -12.49 10.77
N LEU A 277 7.39 -13.21 11.84
CA LEU A 277 8.13 -13.11 13.10
C LEU A 277 9.57 -13.63 13.00
N LYS A 278 9.84 -14.59 12.11
CA LYS A 278 11.22 -15.04 11.84
C LYS A 278 12.01 -13.97 11.10
N ASP A 279 11.39 -13.32 10.14
CA ASP A 279 12.03 -12.31 9.29
C ASP A 279 12.18 -10.96 10.01
N HIS A 280 11.26 -10.66 10.93
CA HIS A 280 11.15 -9.41 11.68
C HIS A 280 10.99 -9.64 13.20
N PRO A 281 12.02 -10.16 13.89
CA PRO A 281 11.96 -10.50 15.30
C PRO A 281 11.84 -9.28 16.24
N ASP A 282 12.06 -8.08 15.72
CA ASP A 282 12.00 -6.79 16.41
C ASP A 282 10.63 -6.09 16.31
N TYR A 283 9.63 -6.75 15.70
CA TYR A 283 8.27 -6.22 15.60
C TYR A 283 7.70 -5.81 16.98
N PRO A 284 7.34 -4.54 17.19
CA PRO A 284 7.01 -4.04 18.53
C PRO A 284 5.59 -4.40 18.99
N PHE A 285 4.67 -4.74 18.09
CA PHE A 285 3.25 -4.97 18.40
C PHE A 285 2.93 -6.45 18.66
N ILE A 286 3.72 -7.10 19.52
CA ILE A 286 3.60 -8.54 19.81
C ILE A 286 2.21 -8.94 20.33
N GLN A 287 1.52 -8.06 21.07
CA GLN A 287 0.17 -8.36 21.57
C GLN A 287 -0.86 -8.47 20.43
N GLU A 288 -0.78 -7.57 19.44
CA GLU A 288 -1.62 -7.61 18.23
C GLU A 288 -1.35 -8.92 17.47
N LEU A 289 -0.06 -9.24 17.25
CA LEU A 289 0.36 -10.46 16.57
C LEU A 289 -0.10 -11.74 17.28
N VAL A 290 -0.01 -11.81 18.61
CA VAL A 290 -0.43 -12.98 19.38
C VAL A 290 -1.93 -13.22 19.24
N GLU A 291 -2.72 -12.16 19.22
CA GLU A 291 -4.17 -12.28 19.03
C GLU A 291 -4.49 -12.76 17.61
N ASP A 292 -3.84 -12.20 16.60
CA ASP A 292 -3.97 -12.62 15.21
C ASP A 292 -3.55 -14.09 15.03
N TYR A 293 -2.43 -14.51 15.62
CA TYR A 293 -1.98 -15.90 15.59
C TYR A 293 -2.97 -16.83 16.29
N ARG A 294 -3.55 -16.40 17.42
CA ARG A 294 -4.56 -17.17 18.17
C ARG A 294 -5.81 -17.39 17.32
N VAL A 295 -6.24 -16.39 16.56
CA VAL A 295 -7.38 -16.51 15.63
C VAL A 295 -7.00 -17.40 14.45
N ALA A 296 -5.87 -17.12 13.80
CA ALA A 296 -5.36 -17.85 12.63
C ALA A 296 -5.19 -19.36 12.90
N SER A 297 -4.75 -19.72 14.11
CA SER A 297 -4.45 -21.10 14.50
C SER A 297 -5.67 -21.91 14.94
N GLN A 298 -6.87 -21.34 14.98
CA GLN A 298 -8.07 -22.12 15.33
C GLN A 298 -8.32 -23.17 14.25
N VAL A 299 -8.59 -24.41 14.63
CA VAL A 299 -9.09 -25.40 13.66
C VAL A 299 -10.60 -25.33 13.69
N LEU A 300 -11.21 -24.92 12.57
CA LEU A 300 -12.66 -24.83 12.42
C LEU A 300 -13.12 -25.87 11.40
N LEU A 301 -14.02 -26.76 11.84
CA LEU A 301 -14.54 -27.86 11.06
C LEU A 301 -16.00 -27.56 10.69
N PRO A 302 -16.40 -27.74 9.42
CA PRO A 302 -17.80 -27.55 9.04
C PRO A 302 -18.67 -28.60 9.74
N PHE A 303 -19.75 -28.17 10.39
CA PHE A 303 -20.75 -29.06 10.98
C PHE A 303 -22.14 -28.70 10.48
N ARG A 304 -23.07 -29.64 10.57
CA ARG A 304 -24.46 -29.44 10.16
C ARG A 304 -25.41 -29.64 11.33
N ARG A 305 -26.36 -28.71 11.50
CA ARG A 305 -27.47 -28.85 12.44
C ARG A 305 -28.74 -28.32 11.81
N ASN A 306 -29.83 -29.10 11.90
CA ASN A 306 -31.12 -28.76 11.31
C ASN A 306 -31.03 -28.42 9.79
N GLY A 307 -30.12 -29.08 9.07
CA GLY A 307 -29.91 -28.85 7.64
C GLY A 307 -29.04 -27.62 7.29
N LEU A 308 -28.63 -26.82 8.27
CA LEU A 308 -27.76 -25.65 8.07
C LEU A 308 -26.34 -25.92 8.57
N TRP A 309 -25.38 -25.26 7.95
CA TRP A 309 -23.95 -25.38 8.20
C TRP A 309 -23.42 -24.24 9.06
N GLY A 310 -22.47 -24.58 9.92
CA GLY A 310 -21.67 -23.67 10.73
C GLY A 310 -20.30 -24.28 10.99
N PHE A 311 -19.57 -23.80 12.00
CA PHE A 311 -18.25 -24.33 12.35
C PHE A 311 -18.10 -24.67 13.84
N ILE A 312 -17.52 -25.84 14.11
CA ILE A 312 -17.07 -26.30 15.43
C ILE A 312 -15.54 -26.26 15.51
N ASP A 313 -14.99 -26.17 16.72
CA ASP A 313 -13.57 -26.40 16.94
C ASP A 313 -13.19 -27.89 17.00
N ASP A 314 -11.89 -28.17 17.20
CA ASP A 314 -11.34 -29.52 17.31
C ASP A 314 -11.73 -30.29 18.60
N GLN A 315 -12.44 -29.62 19.50
CA GLN A 315 -13.09 -30.19 20.69
C GLN A 315 -14.60 -30.43 20.48
N GLY A 316 -15.14 -30.08 19.31
CA GLY A 316 -16.55 -30.23 18.97
C GLY A 316 -17.44 -29.12 19.50
N VAL A 317 -16.87 -28.01 19.98
CA VAL A 317 -17.62 -26.85 20.47
C VAL A 317 -17.97 -25.93 19.31
N GLU A 318 -19.24 -25.56 19.20
CA GLU A 318 -19.71 -24.60 18.19
C GLU A 318 -19.08 -23.22 18.38
N ARG A 319 -18.45 -22.72 17.31
CA ARG A 319 -17.79 -21.40 17.26
C ARG A 319 -18.51 -20.45 16.32
N ILE A 320 -18.99 -20.96 15.19
CA ILE A 320 -19.81 -20.21 14.23
C ILE A 320 -21.13 -20.96 14.10
N LYS A 321 -22.23 -20.25 14.33
CA LYS A 321 -23.56 -20.84 14.38
C LYS A 321 -23.94 -21.50 13.05
N ALA A 322 -24.70 -22.59 13.13
CA ALA A 322 -25.30 -23.19 11.95
C ALA A 322 -26.41 -22.31 11.37
N GLU A 323 -26.12 -21.56 10.32
CA GLU A 323 -27.06 -20.65 9.64
C GLU A 323 -26.88 -20.53 8.12
N TYR A 324 -25.88 -21.22 7.56
CA TYR A 324 -25.58 -21.22 6.13
C TYR A 324 -26.19 -22.46 5.45
N GLU A 325 -26.57 -22.34 4.19
CA GLU A 325 -27.10 -23.46 3.39
C GLU A 325 -25.97 -24.40 2.94
N TRP A 326 -24.76 -23.87 2.78
CA TRP A 326 -23.51 -24.58 2.56
C TRP A 326 -22.32 -23.72 2.99
N VAL A 327 -21.19 -24.36 3.27
CA VAL A 327 -19.92 -23.70 3.60
C VAL A 327 -18.76 -24.49 3.00
N GLU A 328 -17.68 -23.81 2.69
CA GLU A 328 -16.38 -24.41 2.41
C GLU A 328 -15.46 -24.38 3.65
N PRO A 329 -14.43 -25.24 3.72
CA PRO A 329 -13.43 -25.15 4.77
C PRO A 329 -12.72 -23.80 4.79
N PHE A 330 -12.22 -23.39 5.96
CA PHE A 330 -11.35 -22.22 6.04
C PHE A 330 -10.05 -22.44 5.28
N VAL A 331 -9.77 -21.57 4.31
CA VAL A 331 -8.51 -21.49 3.56
C VAL A 331 -8.00 -20.06 3.68
N ASN A 332 -6.73 -19.90 4.07
CA ASN A 332 -6.12 -18.56 4.22
C ASN A 332 -7.01 -17.62 5.06
N GLY A 333 -7.44 -18.06 6.24
CA GLY A 333 -8.17 -17.22 7.21
C GLY A 333 -9.65 -16.93 6.92
N GLN A 334 -10.19 -17.27 5.74
CA GLN A 334 -11.60 -17.07 5.39
C GLN A 334 -12.26 -18.36 4.91
N ALA A 335 -13.59 -18.43 4.98
CA ALA A 335 -14.39 -19.51 4.42
C ALA A 335 -15.47 -18.94 3.49
N LEU A 336 -15.68 -19.57 2.34
CA LEU A 336 -16.79 -19.28 1.44
C LEU A 336 -18.09 -19.85 2.04
N VAL A 337 -19.16 -19.05 2.05
CA VAL A 337 -20.44 -19.42 2.65
C VAL A 337 -21.62 -19.01 1.79
N GLY A 338 -22.66 -19.83 1.79
CA GLY A 338 -23.90 -19.59 1.06
C GLY A 338 -25.11 -19.41 1.97
N ARG A 339 -25.95 -18.39 1.71
CA ARG A 339 -27.23 -18.19 2.42
C ARG A 339 -28.25 -17.54 1.49
N SER A 340 -29.47 -18.08 1.43
CA SER A 340 -30.56 -17.56 0.59
C SER A 340 -30.18 -17.45 -0.91
N GLY A 341 -29.41 -18.42 -1.42
CA GLY A 341 -28.90 -18.40 -2.80
C GLY A 341 -27.91 -17.27 -3.10
N ARG A 342 -27.24 -16.73 -2.08
CA ARG A 342 -26.18 -15.73 -2.18
C ARG A 342 -24.90 -16.23 -1.55
N GLU A 343 -23.78 -15.72 -2.05
CA GLU A 343 -22.44 -16.08 -1.62
C GLU A 343 -21.71 -14.90 -1.00
N GLY A 344 -20.76 -15.21 -0.13
CA GLY A 344 -19.86 -14.27 0.53
C GLY A 344 -18.82 -15.03 1.33
N THR A 345 -17.96 -14.31 2.06
CA THR A 345 -16.92 -14.92 2.88
C THR A 345 -17.05 -14.49 4.32
N ILE A 346 -16.60 -15.37 5.23
CA ILE A 346 -16.51 -15.06 6.66
C ILE A 346 -15.10 -15.28 7.18
N ASP A 347 -14.73 -14.52 8.19
CA ASP A 347 -13.52 -14.78 8.97
C ASP A 347 -13.77 -15.86 10.05
N ARG A 348 -12.70 -16.25 10.76
CA ARG A 348 -12.74 -17.28 11.81
C ARG A 348 -13.54 -16.87 13.05
N SER A 349 -13.97 -15.61 13.17
CA SER A 349 -14.91 -15.15 14.19
C SER A 349 -16.38 -15.32 13.76
N GLY A 350 -16.62 -15.64 12.49
CA GLY A 350 -17.95 -15.72 11.87
C GLY A 350 -18.45 -14.39 11.33
N LYS A 351 -17.61 -13.35 11.28
CA LYS A 351 -17.96 -12.05 10.71
C LYS A 351 -17.86 -12.12 9.18
N GLU A 352 -18.88 -11.61 8.49
CA GLU A 352 -18.85 -11.42 7.04
C GLU A 352 -17.73 -10.43 6.66
N VAL A 353 -16.88 -10.85 5.72
CA VAL A 353 -15.79 -10.06 5.13
C VAL A 353 -16.23 -9.55 3.77
N ILE A 354 -16.45 -10.47 2.82
CA ILE A 354 -17.26 -10.19 1.62
C ILE A 354 -18.71 -10.49 2.00
N SER A 355 -19.59 -9.51 1.86
CA SER A 355 -21.00 -9.66 2.22
C SER A 355 -21.67 -10.82 1.49
N VAL A 356 -22.55 -11.54 2.20
CA VAL A 356 -23.30 -12.69 1.64
C VAL A 356 -24.50 -12.18 0.84
N ASP A 357 -24.20 -11.45 -0.23
CA ASP A 357 -25.16 -10.85 -1.13
C ASP A 357 -24.74 -10.94 -2.60
N HIS A 358 -23.68 -11.69 -2.93
CA HIS A 358 -23.21 -11.91 -4.29
C HIS A 358 -23.88 -13.13 -4.91
N ASP A 359 -23.87 -13.19 -6.25
CA ASP A 359 -24.37 -14.33 -7.01
C ASP A 359 -23.29 -15.43 -7.03
N GLU A 360 -22.02 -15.03 -7.12
CA GLU A 360 -20.84 -15.90 -7.06
C GLU A 360 -19.66 -15.14 -6.43
N VAL A 361 -18.82 -15.85 -5.66
CA VAL A 361 -17.54 -15.33 -5.13
C VAL A 361 -16.44 -16.37 -5.35
N SER A 362 -15.39 -15.98 -6.07
CA SER A 362 -14.24 -16.85 -6.32
C SER A 362 -13.37 -17.04 -5.07
N GLU A 363 -12.54 -18.08 -5.08
CA GLU A 363 -11.39 -18.14 -4.17
C GLU A 363 -10.47 -16.93 -4.36
N HIS A 364 -9.73 -16.57 -3.30
CA HIS A 364 -8.81 -15.45 -3.37
C HIS A 364 -7.52 -15.84 -4.12
N SER A 365 -7.15 -15.03 -5.12
CA SER A 365 -5.86 -15.09 -5.83
C SER A 365 -5.15 -13.73 -5.72
N GLU A 366 -3.86 -13.73 -5.35
CA GLU A 366 -3.07 -12.50 -5.09
C GLU A 366 -3.73 -11.52 -4.08
N GLY A 367 -4.60 -12.02 -3.20
CA GLY A 367 -5.37 -11.21 -2.25
C GLY A 367 -6.60 -10.52 -2.83
N LEU A 368 -7.08 -10.99 -3.97
CA LEU A 368 -8.27 -10.49 -4.66
C LEU A 368 -9.25 -11.63 -4.91
N ALA A 369 -10.55 -11.37 -4.78
CA ALA A 369 -11.61 -12.29 -5.13
C ALA A 369 -12.47 -11.66 -6.23
N VAL A 370 -12.76 -12.43 -7.28
CA VAL A 370 -13.74 -12.04 -8.30
C VAL A 370 -15.13 -12.22 -7.70
N VAL A 371 -15.96 -11.20 -7.85
CA VAL A 371 -17.33 -11.20 -7.31
C VAL A 371 -18.31 -10.88 -8.42
N GLU A 372 -19.41 -11.64 -8.47
CA GLU A 372 -20.49 -11.41 -9.42
C GLU A 372 -21.77 -10.96 -8.71
N ARG A 373 -22.45 -9.98 -9.29
CA ARG A 373 -23.79 -9.58 -8.88
C ARG A 373 -24.63 -9.16 -10.07
N ALA A 374 -25.78 -9.80 -10.25
CA ALA A 374 -26.78 -9.45 -11.28
C ALA A 374 -26.18 -9.42 -12.70
N GLY A 375 -25.34 -10.41 -13.03
CA GLY A 375 -24.68 -10.54 -14.34
C GLY A 375 -23.56 -9.52 -14.57
N LYS A 376 -23.02 -8.92 -13.51
CA LYS A 376 -21.89 -7.99 -13.55
C LYS A 376 -20.81 -8.41 -12.60
N VAL A 377 -19.58 -8.37 -13.09
CA VAL A 377 -18.39 -8.87 -12.41
C VAL A 377 -17.50 -7.71 -11.98
N GLY A 378 -17.01 -7.79 -10.75
CA GLY A 378 -16.03 -6.88 -10.14
C GLY A 378 -15.00 -7.66 -9.34
N VAL A 379 -14.20 -6.95 -8.55
CA VAL A 379 -13.14 -7.56 -7.73
C VAL A 379 -13.15 -6.95 -6.34
N ALA A 380 -13.25 -7.80 -5.33
CA ALA A 380 -13.11 -7.44 -3.93
C ALA A 380 -11.70 -7.75 -3.43
N SER A 381 -11.19 -6.90 -2.55
CA SER A 381 -9.99 -7.19 -1.78
C SER A 381 -10.32 -8.15 -0.64
N ARG A 382 -9.27 -8.70 -0.02
CA ARG A 382 -9.42 -9.53 1.18
C ARG A 382 -10.14 -8.88 2.37
N THR A 383 -10.25 -7.55 2.40
CA THR A 383 -11.00 -6.85 3.46
C THR A 383 -12.49 -6.71 3.14
N GLY A 384 -12.92 -7.18 1.97
CA GLY A 384 -14.28 -7.00 1.44
C GLY A 384 -14.47 -5.69 0.65
N GLU A 385 -13.43 -4.87 0.49
CA GLU A 385 -13.52 -3.63 -0.28
C GLU A 385 -13.57 -3.93 -1.78
N LEU A 386 -14.56 -3.39 -2.49
CA LEU A 386 -14.65 -3.51 -3.93
C LEU A 386 -13.60 -2.60 -4.62
N VAL A 387 -12.48 -3.19 -5.05
CA VAL A 387 -11.36 -2.49 -5.69
C VAL A 387 -11.53 -2.34 -7.21
N VAL A 388 -12.31 -3.23 -7.83
CA VAL A 388 -12.76 -3.09 -9.23
C VAL A 388 -14.28 -3.07 -9.25
N PRO A 389 -14.91 -2.02 -9.80
CA PRO A 389 -16.37 -1.91 -9.82
C PRO A 389 -17.01 -3.05 -10.62
N MET A 390 -18.23 -3.43 -10.22
CA MET A 390 -19.03 -4.46 -10.90
C MET A 390 -19.63 -3.93 -12.20
N GLU A 391 -18.81 -3.84 -13.25
CA GLU A 391 -19.21 -3.34 -14.58
C GLU A 391 -18.88 -4.30 -15.73
N PHE A 392 -17.99 -5.27 -15.48
CA PHE A 392 -17.50 -6.22 -16.48
C PHE A 392 -18.47 -7.37 -16.69
N GLU A 393 -18.35 -8.03 -17.84
CA GLU A 393 -19.09 -9.25 -18.18
C GLU A 393 -18.40 -10.49 -17.62
N GLU A 394 -17.07 -10.46 -17.53
CA GLU A 394 -16.22 -11.52 -16.98
C GLU A 394 -14.90 -10.89 -16.51
N ILE A 395 -14.30 -11.44 -15.45
CA ILE A 395 -12.94 -11.12 -15.00
C ILE A 395 -12.27 -12.44 -14.61
N GLY A 396 -11.08 -12.69 -15.14
CA GLY A 396 -10.26 -13.83 -14.75
C GLY A 396 -9.48 -13.60 -13.45
N GLU A 397 -8.78 -14.63 -12.98
CA GLU A 397 -7.85 -14.48 -11.86
C GLU A 397 -6.73 -13.49 -12.16
N HIS A 398 -6.34 -12.72 -11.15
CA HIS A 398 -5.16 -11.85 -11.24
C HIS A 398 -3.89 -12.70 -11.13
N VAL A 399 -3.01 -12.58 -12.12
CA VAL A 399 -1.70 -13.23 -12.13
C VAL A 399 -0.65 -12.21 -12.55
N GLY A 400 0.33 -11.97 -11.70
CA GLY A 400 1.34 -10.94 -11.93
C GLY A 400 0.74 -9.52 -11.98
N GLY A 401 -0.36 -9.30 -11.24
CA GLY A 401 -1.05 -8.00 -11.16
C GLY A 401 -1.95 -7.64 -12.35
N LEU A 402 -2.16 -8.56 -13.30
CA LEU A 402 -3.09 -8.39 -14.43
C LEU A 402 -4.12 -9.52 -14.46
N ALA A 403 -5.34 -9.18 -14.87
CA ALA A 403 -6.39 -10.15 -15.19
C ALA A 403 -6.95 -9.87 -16.57
N TYR A 404 -7.39 -10.91 -17.29
CA TYR A 404 -8.24 -10.70 -18.45
C TYR A 404 -9.62 -10.22 -17.97
N ALA A 405 -10.29 -9.41 -18.78
CA ALA A 405 -11.66 -8.98 -18.51
C ALA A 405 -12.44 -8.91 -19.82
N ALA A 406 -13.76 -9.14 -19.74
CA ALA A 406 -14.68 -8.99 -20.86
C ALA A 406 -15.54 -7.73 -20.68
N ARG A 407 -15.64 -6.93 -21.75
CA ARG A 407 -16.51 -5.75 -21.82
C ARG A 407 -16.95 -5.50 -23.25
N GLY A 408 -18.26 -5.50 -23.48
CA GLY A 408 -18.82 -5.30 -24.82
C GLY A 408 -18.57 -6.48 -25.75
N GLY A 409 -18.51 -7.71 -25.20
CA GLY A 409 -18.27 -8.94 -25.96
C GLY A 409 -16.85 -9.11 -26.50
N LYS A 410 -15.89 -8.31 -26.01
CA LYS A 410 -14.47 -8.43 -26.33
C LYS A 410 -13.66 -8.55 -25.05
N TYR A 411 -12.49 -9.19 -25.15
CA TYR A 411 -11.55 -9.39 -24.06
C TYR A 411 -10.39 -8.41 -24.15
N GLY A 412 -10.00 -7.88 -23.00
CA GLY A 412 -8.80 -7.08 -22.77
C GLY A 412 -8.16 -7.46 -21.44
N PHE A 413 -7.23 -6.65 -20.94
CA PHE A 413 -6.60 -6.89 -19.64
C PHE A 413 -6.62 -5.65 -18.76
N ILE A 414 -6.90 -5.85 -17.48
CA ILE A 414 -6.99 -4.82 -16.45
C ILE A 414 -5.95 -5.05 -15.35
N ASP A 415 -5.54 -3.97 -14.69
CA ASP A 415 -4.77 -4.05 -13.45
C ASP A 415 -5.67 -4.31 -12.23
N ALA A 416 -5.07 -4.50 -11.05
CA ALA A 416 -5.76 -4.73 -9.77
C ALA A 416 -6.69 -3.57 -9.33
N ARG A 417 -6.69 -2.42 -10.02
CA ARG A 417 -7.58 -1.27 -9.78
C ARG A 417 -8.63 -1.13 -10.88
N GLY A 418 -8.68 -2.06 -11.85
CA GLY A 418 -9.62 -2.05 -12.95
C GLY A 418 -9.21 -1.16 -14.12
N ASN A 419 -8.00 -0.59 -14.11
CA ASN A 419 -7.53 0.22 -15.23
C ASN A 419 -7.21 -0.69 -16.41
N THR A 420 -7.70 -0.33 -17.60
CA THR A 420 -7.37 -1.06 -18.83
C THR A 420 -5.89 -0.90 -19.16
N VAL A 421 -5.15 -2.01 -19.17
CA VAL A 421 -3.74 -2.08 -19.57
C VAL A 421 -3.62 -2.52 -21.02
N ILE A 422 -4.41 -3.53 -21.42
CA ILE A 422 -4.49 -4.01 -22.80
C ILE A 422 -5.94 -3.81 -23.29
N PRO A 423 -6.16 -3.12 -24.43
CA PRO A 423 -7.50 -2.85 -24.95
C PRO A 423 -8.37 -4.09 -25.18
N PHE A 424 -9.69 -3.88 -25.14
CA PHE A 424 -10.71 -4.91 -25.34
C PHE A 424 -10.92 -5.19 -26.83
N ASP A 425 -9.96 -5.87 -27.46
CA ASP A 425 -9.94 -6.12 -28.90
C ASP A 425 -9.95 -7.62 -29.27
N TYR A 426 -9.83 -8.52 -28.29
CA TYR A 426 -9.73 -9.96 -28.52
C TYR A 426 -11.09 -10.66 -28.42
N ASP A 427 -11.25 -11.77 -29.14
CA ASP A 427 -12.44 -12.62 -29.05
C ASP A 427 -12.40 -13.50 -27.81
N LEU A 428 -11.21 -13.96 -27.42
CA LEU A 428 -10.94 -14.69 -26.18
C LEU A 428 -9.57 -14.29 -25.63
N ALA A 429 -9.41 -14.35 -24.32
CA ALA A 429 -8.12 -14.18 -23.64
C ALA A 429 -8.01 -15.16 -22.46
N GLY A 430 -6.83 -15.72 -22.26
CA GLY A 430 -6.50 -16.50 -21.07
C GLY A 430 -5.67 -15.70 -20.06
N SER A 431 -5.57 -16.21 -18.83
CA SER A 431 -4.72 -15.62 -17.79
C SER A 431 -3.25 -15.60 -18.20
N PHE A 432 -2.51 -14.62 -17.69
CA PHE A 432 -1.05 -14.57 -17.85
C PHE A 432 -0.40 -15.81 -17.20
N ARG A 433 0.56 -16.40 -17.91
CA ARG A 433 1.49 -17.41 -17.38
C ARG A 433 2.91 -16.89 -17.60
N GLY A 434 3.57 -16.50 -16.52
CA GLY A 434 4.80 -15.71 -16.63
C GLY A 434 4.49 -14.34 -17.24
N SER A 435 5.15 -13.99 -18.35
CA SER A 435 4.99 -12.69 -19.02
C SER A 435 4.10 -12.72 -20.26
N LEU A 436 3.42 -13.84 -20.53
CA LEU A 436 2.62 -14.04 -21.75
C LEU A 436 1.19 -14.48 -21.43
N ALA A 437 0.24 -13.99 -22.21
CA ALA A 437 -1.14 -14.45 -22.22
C ALA A 437 -1.52 -14.92 -23.62
N VAL A 438 -2.22 -16.05 -23.71
CA VAL A 438 -2.77 -16.58 -24.97
C VAL A 438 -4.04 -15.80 -25.29
N VAL A 439 -4.16 -15.34 -26.52
CA VAL A 439 -5.29 -14.54 -27.00
C VAL A 439 -5.77 -15.05 -28.36
N GLU A 440 -7.06 -14.89 -28.62
CA GLU A 440 -7.68 -15.21 -29.90
C GLU A 440 -8.24 -13.95 -30.57
N ARG A 441 -8.07 -13.84 -31.88
CA ARG A 441 -8.72 -12.83 -32.70
C ARG A 441 -9.06 -13.43 -34.05
N ASP A 442 -10.29 -13.24 -34.50
CA ASP A 442 -10.81 -13.71 -35.79
C ASP A 442 -10.62 -15.23 -36.00
N GLY A 443 -10.65 -16.01 -34.91
CA GLY A 443 -10.46 -17.47 -34.91
C GLY A 443 -9.00 -17.93 -34.95
N GLU A 444 -8.03 -17.00 -34.93
CA GLU A 444 -6.60 -17.30 -34.88
C GLU A 444 -6.03 -17.02 -33.48
N VAL A 445 -5.24 -17.97 -32.97
CA VAL A 445 -4.66 -17.96 -31.63
C VAL A 445 -3.19 -17.53 -31.70
N GLY A 446 -2.80 -16.63 -30.80
CA GLY A 446 -1.45 -16.13 -30.62
C GLY A 446 -1.18 -15.81 -29.15
N ALA A 447 -0.13 -15.04 -28.87
CA ALA A 447 0.16 -14.61 -27.51
C ALA A 447 0.73 -13.19 -27.45
N VAL A 448 0.39 -12.49 -26.37
CA VAL A 448 0.79 -11.11 -26.09
C VAL A 448 1.59 -11.02 -24.80
N ASP A 449 2.49 -10.04 -24.72
CA ASP A 449 3.16 -9.68 -23.48
C ASP A 449 2.28 -8.83 -22.56
N THR A 450 2.80 -8.48 -21.37
CA THR A 450 2.11 -7.65 -20.36
C THR A 450 1.82 -6.22 -20.82
N LYS A 451 2.34 -5.79 -21.97
CA LYS A 451 2.07 -4.50 -22.60
C LYS A 451 1.12 -4.63 -23.80
N GLY A 452 0.64 -5.84 -24.09
CA GLY A 452 -0.23 -6.13 -25.23
C GLY A 452 0.50 -6.25 -26.56
N VAL A 453 1.83 -6.34 -26.57
CA VAL A 453 2.60 -6.57 -27.80
C VAL A 453 2.44 -8.03 -28.19
N VAL A 454 2.03 -8.29 -29.44
CA VAL A 454 1.97 -9.65 -30.00
C VAL A 454 3.39 -10.20 -30.09
N VAL A 455 3.68 -11.21 -29.27
CA VAL A 455 4.97 -11.92 -29.24
C VAL A 455 4.90 -13.17 -30.08
N VAL A 456 3.78 -13.90 -30.01
CA VAL A 456 3.50 -15.04 -30.89
C VAL A 456 2.39 -14.64 -31.86
N PRO A 457 2.64 -14.68 -33.18
CA PRO A 457 1.65 -14.33 -34.18
C PRO A 457 0.35 -15.11 -34.00
N LEU A 458 -0.78 -14.43 -34.26
CA LEU A 458 -2.10 -15.06 -34.29
C LEU A 458 -2.21 -15.82 -35.62
N GLU A 459 -1.83 -17.09 -35.62
CA GLU A 459 -1.84 -17.94 -36.82
C GLU A 459 -2.03 -19.43 -36.49
N TYR A 460 -2.26 -19.75 -35.21
CA TYR A 460 -2.44 -21.11 -34.71
C TYR A 460 -3.91 -21.36 -34.41
N ASP A 461 -4.35 -22.60 -34.47
CA ASP A 461 -5.71 -22.96 -34.07
C ASP A 461 -5.80 -23.24 -32.57
N TRP A 462 -4.64 -23.45 -31.91
CA TRP A 462 -4.55 -23.71 -30.47
C TRP A 462 -3.10 -23.53 -29.98
N ILE A 463 -2.96 -22.90 -28.82
CA ILE A 463 -1.72 -22.79 -28.05
C ILE A 463 -2.03 -23.22 -26.62
N GLU A 464 -1.24 -24.11 -26.05
CA GLU A 464 -1.45 -24.60 -24.67
C GLU A 464 -1.29 -23.49 -23.61
N GLY A 465 -0.41 -22.53 -23.89
CA GLY A 465 0.10 -21.57 -22.93
C GLY A 465 1.57 -21.82 -22.59
N PHE A 466 2.22 -20.83 -22.01
CA PHE A 466 3.66 -20.85 -21.76
C PHE A 466 3.94 -21.21 -20.31
N ASP A 467 4.22 -22.49 -20.05
CA ASP A 467 4.82 -22.93 -18.79
C ASP A 467 6.29 -23.28 -19.06
N ARG A 468 7.21 -22.58 -18.39
CA ARG A 468 8.68 -22.78 -18.52
C ARG A 468 9.29 -22.50 -19.91
N GLY A 469 8.71 -21.57 -20.68
CA GLY A 469 9.34 -20.95 -21.86
C GLY A 469 9.21 -21.67 -23.20
N VAL A 470 8.52 -22.82 -23.25
CA VAL A 470 8.14 -23.55 -24.46
C VAL A 470 6.64 -23.82 -24.42
N SER A 471 5.97 -23.86 -25.56
CA SER A 471 4.55 -24.20 -25.63
C SER A 471 4.26 -25.18 -26.76
N ARG A 472 3.27 -26.04 -26.53
CA ARG A 472 2.69 -26.90 -27.56
C ARG A 472 1.69 -26.10 -28.37
N VAL A 473 1.75 -26.27 -29.68
CA VAL A 473 0.86 -25.58 -30.61
C VAL A 473 0.23 -26.53 -31.58
N ARG A 474 -0.92 -26.13 -32.12
CA ARG A 474 -1.57 -26.81 -33.21
C ARG A 474 -1.90 -25.82 -34.32
N LYS A 475 -1.56 -26.21 -35.56
CA LYS A 475 -1.90 -25.46 -36.78
C LYS A 475 -2.36 -26.44 -37.85
N ALA A 476 -3.51 -26.18 -38.45
CA ALA A 476 -4.17 -27.06 -39.41
C ALA A 476 -4.26 -28.53 -38.94
N GLY A 477 -4.52 -28.72 -37.64
CA GLY A 477 -4.66 -30.05 -37.03
C GLY A 477 -3.35 -30.80 -36.71
N ARG A 478 -2.17 -30.28 -37.08
CA ARG A 478 -0.86 -30.87 -36.76
C ARG A 478 -0.23 -30.16 -35.56
N PHE A 479 0.60 -30.89 -34.81
CA PHE A 479 1.22 -30.43 -33.57
C PHE A 479 2.71 -30.13 -33.75
N GLY A 480 3.21 -29.16 -32.98
CA GLY A 480 4.62 -28.83 -32.86
C GLY A 480 4.93 -28.10 -31.55
N LEU A 481 6.13 -27.55 -31.45
CA LEU A 481 6.60 -26.80 -30.29
C LEU A 481 7.10 -25.42 -30.72
N ILE A 482 6.78 -24.39 -29.95
CA ILE A 482 7.33 -23.04 -30.13
C ILE A 482 7.98 -22.52 -28.86
N SER A 483 8.93 -21.60 -29.02
CA SER A 483 9.48 -20.80 -27.93
C SER A 483 8.46 -19.78 -27.44
N ALA A 484 8.71 -19.21 -26.25
CA ALA A 484 7.98 -18.04 -25.75
C ALA A 484 8.03 -16.82 -26.69
N PHE A 485 8.96 -16.79 -27.66
CA PHE A 485 9.09 -15.73 -28.66
C PHE A 485 8.48 -16.10 -30.02
N GLY A 486 7.83 -17.26 -30.12
CA GLY A 486 7.19 -17.74 -31.35
C GLY A 486 8.12 -18.48 -32.30
N ASP A 487 9.38 -18.74 -31.92
CA ASP A 487 10.29 -19.54 -32.75
C ASP A 487 9.82 -20.98 -32.79
N VAL A 488 9.72 -21.57 -33.99
CA VAL A 488 9.41 -23.00 -34.14
C VAL A 488 10.60 -23.84 -33.64
N ILE A 489 10.39 -24.54 -32.53
CA ILE A 489 11.37 -25.43 -31.89
C ILE A 489 11.25 -26.85 -32.47
N LEU A 490 10.03 -27.34 -32.60
CA LEU A 490 9.71 -28.61 -33.28
C LEU A 490 8.67 -28.30 -34.36
N PRO A 491 8.91 -28.67 -35.63
CA PRO A 491 8.00 -28.37 -36.72
C PRO A 491 6.56 -28.78 -36.42
N VAL A 492 5.60 -27.96 -36.86
CA VAL A 492 4.16 -28.18 -36.66
C VAL A 492 3.65 -29.16 -37.71
N GLU A 493 4.19 -30.37 -37.66
CA GLU A 493 3.96 -31.41 -38.66
C GLU A 493 3.67 -32.77 -38.03
N HIS A 494 3.56 -32.90 -36.71
CA HIS A 494 3.33 -34.20 -36.07
C HIS A 494 1.85 -34.47 -35.78
N ASP A 495 1.47 -35.74 -35.65
CA ASP A 495 0.09 -36.11 -35.29
C ASP A 495 -0.24 -35.77 -33.84
N HIS A 496 0.75 -35.86 -32.94
CA HIS A 496 0.60 -35.46 -31.54
C HIS A 496 1.93 -35.08 -30.89
N VAL A 497 1.89 -34.07 -30.01
CA VAL A 497 2.96 -33.74 -29.07
C VAL A 497 2.35 -33.70 -27.66
N GLY A 498 2.78 -34.62 -26.80
CA GLY A 498 2.34 -34.74 -25.41
C GLY A 498 2.96 -33.68 -24.50
N ALA A 499 2.41 -33.52 -23.29
CA ALA A 499 2.96 -32.59 -22.30
C ALA A 499 4.39 -32.98 -21.92
N PHE A 500 5.19 -32.00 -21.47
CA PHE A 500 6.52 -32.27 -20.96
C PHE A 500 6.45 -32.94 -19.60
N VAL A 501 6.96 -34.16 -19.50
CA VAL A 501 7.19 -34.85 -18.22
C VAL A 501 8.65 -35.23 -18.13
N ASP A 502 9.29 -34.91 -17.00
CA ASP A 502 10.73 -35.03 -16.79
C ASP A 502 11.58 -34.41 -17.93
N GLU A 503 11.17 -33.24 -18.43
CA GLU A 503 11.83 -32.49 -19.51
C GLU A 503 11.74 -33.12 -20.92
N ARG A 504 10.83 -34.09 -21.14
CA ARG A 504 10.62 -34.75 -22.44
C ARG A 504 9.14 -34.77 -22.83
N ALA A 505 8.86 -34.54 -24.11
CA ALA A 505 7.53 -34.67 -24.70
C ALA A 505 7.47 -35.93 -25.57
N LEU A 506 6.42 -36.73 -25.39
CA LEU A 506 6.09 -37.82 -26.32
C LEU A 506 5.67 -37.20 -27.65
N VAL A 507 6.29 -37.63 -28.75
CA VAL A 507 5.90 -37.22 -30.11
C VAL A 507 5.40 -38.45 -30.84
N VAL A 508 4.21 -38.35 -31.43
CA VAL A 508 3.59 -39.40 -32.25
C VAL A 508 3.47 -38.89 -33.68
N ASP A 509 3.91 -39.70 -34.62
CA ASP A 509 3.74 -39.45 -36.05
C ASP A 509 3.50 -40.79 -36.76
N GLY A 510 2.31 -40.94 -37.34
CA GLY A 510 1.83 -42.21 -37.88
C GLY A 510 1.73 -43.31 -36.82
N ASP A 511 2.35 -44.46 -37.10
CA ASP A 511 2.38 -45.64 -36.25
C ASP A 511 3.62 -45.71 -35.34
N HIS A 512 4.40 -44.63 -35.27
CA HIS A 512 5.62 -44.56 -34.48
C HIS A 512 5.62 -43.40 -33.47
N CYS A 513 6.32 -43.60 -32.35
CA CYS A 513 6.57 -42.58 -31.35
C CYS A 513 8.04 -42.52 -30.92
N GLY A 514 8.38 -41.39 -30.34
CA GLY A 514 9.68 -41.04 -29.78
C GLY A 514 9.53 -39.91 -28.78
N TYR A 515 10.66 -39.34 -28.36
CA TYR A 515 10.69 -38.28 -27.34
C TYR A 515 11.61 -37.15 -27.75
N ALA A 516 11.09 -35.93 -27.70
CA ALA A 516 11.84 -34.69 -27.91
C ALA A 516 12.03 -33.95 -26.58
N ASP A 517 13.17 -33.28 -26.41
CA ASP A 517 13.39 -32.35 -25.30
C ASP A 517 12.76 -30.97 -25.59
N ARG A 518 12.88 -30.05 -24.62
CA ARG A 518 12.35 -28.67 -24.75
C ARG A 518 13.04 -27.83 -25.82
N GLN A 519 14.18 -28.26 -26.34
CA GLN A 519 14.88 -27.63 -27.45
C GLN A 519 14.52 -28.28 -28.79
N GLY A 520 13.52 -29.18 -28.80
CA GLY A 520 13.07 -29.87 -30.02
C GLY A 520 14.03 -30.96 -30.49
N LYS A 521 15.06 -31.26 -29.70
CA LYS A 521 16.03 -32.30 -30.04
C LYS A 521 15.45 -33.66 -29.65
N TRP A 522 15.52 -34.59 -30.60
CA TRP A 522 15.18 -35.99 -30.36
C TRP A 522 16.13 -36.60 -29.31
N VAL A 523 15.60 -36.86 -28.12
CA VAL A 523 16.26 -37.68 -27.10
C VAL A 523 16.15 -39.15 -27.49
N VAL A 524 14.98 -39.51 -27.99
CA VAL A 524 14.68 -40.84 -28.52
C VAL A 524 14.00 -40.64 -29.88
N PRO A 525 14.61 -41.09 -30.99
CA PRO A 525 14.00 -41.00 -32.31
C PRO A 525 12.65 -41.74 -32.39
N LEU A 526 11.82 -41.40 -33.37
CA LEU A 526 10.59 -42.11 -33.73
C LEU A 526 10.89 -43.57 -34.11
N SER A 527 10.94 -44.46 -33.12
CA SER A 527 11.49 -45.82 -33.26
C SER A 527 10.69 -46.88 -32.50
N TYR A 528 9.72 -46.46 -31.68
CA TYR A 528 8.79 -47.35 -30.98
C TYR A 528 7.41 -47.31 -31.61
N GLU A 529 6.63 -48.38 -31.43
CA GLU A 529 5.27 -48.47 -31.95
C GLU A 529 4.34 -47.53 -31.16
N ALA A 530 3.48 -46.81 -31.87
CA ALA A 530 2.48 -45.90 -31.31
C ALA A 530 1.05 -46.46 -31.49
N PRO A 531 0.65 -47.52 -30.76
CA PRO A 531 -0.70 -48.01 -30.83
C PRO A 531 -1.67 -47.05 -30.12
N GLU A 532 -2.97 -47.32 -30.27
CA GLU A 532 -4.02 -46.56 -29.61
C GLU A 532 -3.76 -46.46 -28.09
N GLY A 533 -3.95 -45.25 -27.54
CA GLY A 533 -3.72 -44.94 -26.13
C GLY A 533 -2.27 -44.64 -25.73
N VAL A 534 -1.28 -44.69 -26.65
CA VAL A 534 0.14 -44.38 -26.36
C VAL A 534 0.34 -43.02 -25.68
N ILE A 535 -0.50 -42.05 -26.00
CA ILE A 535 -0.45 -40.71 -25.41
C ILE A 535 -0.72 -40.71 -23.90
N THR A 536 -1.29 -41.79 -23.35
CA THR A 536 -1.62 -41.92 -21.93
C THR A 536 -0.57 -42.73 -21.18
N TRP A 537 -0.18 -43.91 -21.68
CA TRP A 537 0.75 -44.80 -20.97
C TRP A 537 2.22 -44.60 -21.38
N GLY A 538 2.49 -44.01 -22.55
CA GLY A 538 3.84 -43.80 -23.08
C GLY A 538 4.51 -42.53 -22.57
N VAL A 539 4.00 -41.89 -21.52
CA VAL A 539 4.61 -40.69 -20.93
C VAL A 539 5.75 -41.08 -19.99
N PHE A 540 6.70 -40.15 -19.80
CA PHE A 540 7.74 -40.35 -18.79
C PHE A 540 7.15 -40.21 -17.39
N GLU A 541 7.56 -41.06 -16.46
CA GLU A 541 7.27 -40.95 -15.04
C GLU A 541 8.53 -41.26 -14.23
N ASN A 542 9.06 -40.25 -13.54
CA ASN A 542 10.25 -40.35 -12.69
C ASN A 542 11.49 -40.92 -13.41
N GLY A 543 11.73 -40.48 -14.65
CA GLY A 543 12.91 -40.81 -15.43
C GLY A 543 12.80 -42.07 -16.29
N PHE A 544 11.63 -42.72 -16.33
CA PHE A 544 11.37 -43.91 -17.14
C PHE A 544 10.12 -43.75 -17.98
N ALA A 545 10.03 -44.47 -19.10
CA ALA A 545 8.82 -44.52 -19.91
C ALA A 545 8.55 -45.95 -20.40
N GLU A 546 7.27 -46.28 -20.53
CA GLU A 546 6.85 -47.52 -21.19
C GLU A 546 6.94 -47.37 -22.71
N VAL A 547 7.46 -48.38 -23.39
CA VAL A 547 7.55 -48.42 -24.85
C VAL A 547 7.02 -49.74 -25.39
N GLN A 548 6.56 -49.71 -26.64
CA GLN A 548 6.13 -50.91 -27.36
C GLN A 548 7.06 -51.24 -28.52
N LEU A 549 7.44 -52.52 -28.59
CA LEU A 549 8.18 -53.09 -29.71
C LEU A 549 7.66 -54.50 -30.00
N LYS A 550 7.29 -54.77 -31.26
CA LYS A 550 6.71 -56.04 -31.72
C LYS A 550 5.47 -56.44 -30.91
N GLY A 551 4.61 -55.48 -30.57
CA GLY A 551 3.42 -55.71 -29.75
C GLY A 551 3.69 -56.16 -28.31
N LYS A 552 4.88 -55.88 -27.77
CA LYS A 552 5.26 -56.17 -26.38
C LYS A 552 5.75 -54.92 -25.67
N ARG A 553 5.44 -54.83 -24.38
CA ARG A 553 5.81 -53.72 -23.51
C ARG A 553 7.20 -53.92 -22.91
N GLY A 554 7.96 -52.83 -22.90
CA GLY A 554 9.25 -52.68 -22.25
C GLY A 554 9.35 -51.32 -21.57
N MET A 555 10.49 -51.03 -20.95
CA MET A 555 10.73 -49.77 -20.26
C MET A 555 12.09 -49.21 -20.65
N ILE A 556 12.12 -47.92 -20.98
CA ILE A 556 13.34 -47.16 -21.25
C ILE A 556 13.66 -46.21 -20.10
N ASP A 557 14.92 -45.82 -19.99
CA ASP A 557 15.34 -44.70 -19.15
C ASP A 557 15.26 -43.35 -19.90
N ALA A 558 15.65 -42.29 -19.20
CA ALA A 558 15.63 -40.91 -19.68
C ALA A 558 16.47 -40.63 -20.94
N VAL A 559 17.41 -41.51 -21.30
CA VAL A 559 18.22 -41.39 -22.52
C VAL A 559 17.81 -42.38 -23.61
N GLY A 560 16.72 -43.13 -23.39
CA GLY A 560 16.18 -44.10 -24.34
C GLY A 560 16.79 -45.50 -24.24
N ALA A 561 17.62 -45.78 -23.24
CA ALA A 561 18.20 -47.11 -23.07
C ALA A 561 17.15 -48.07 -22.50
N LEU A 562 17.02 -49.25 -23.11
CA LEU A 562 16.06 -50.26 -22.71
C LEU A 562 16.48 -50.92 -21.39
N ILE A 563 15.79 -50.58 -20.30
CA ILE A 563 16.02 -51.13 -18.95
C ILE A 563 15.26 -52.44 -18.76
N VAL A 564 13.99 -52.47 -19.19
CA VAL A 564 13.19 -53.70 -19.22
C VAL A 564 12.93 -54.05 -20.68
N PRO A 565 13.38 -55.24 -21.16
CA PRO A 565 13.18 -55.62 -22.54
C PRO A 565 11.70 -55.72 -22.90
N ALA A 566 11.36 -55.38 -24.15
CA ALA A 566 10.01 -55.50 -24.67
C ALA A 566 9.57 -56.97 -24.78
N GLN A 567 9.03 -57.52 -23.69
CA GLN A 567 8.60 -58.93 -23.61
C GLN A 567 7.29 -59.14 -22.84
N TYR A 568 6.75 -58.09 -22.23
CA TYR A 568 5.54 -58.17 -21.40
C TYR A 568 4.29 -57.87 -22.22
N ALA A 569 3.15 -58.40 -21.76
CA ALA A 569 1.85 -58.06 -22.33
C ALA A 569 1.42 -56.64 -21.90
N ASP A 570 1.85 -56.24 -20.70
CA ASP A 570 1.59 -54.94 -20.10
C ASP A 570 2.67 -54.67 -19.03
N LEU A 571 2.93 -53.41 -18.70
CA LEU A 571 3.97 -53.01 -17.75
C LEU A 571 3.56 -51.70 -17.06
N GLY A 572 3.73 -51.59 -15.75
CA GLY A 572 3.61 -50.29 -15.08
C GLY A 572 4.99 -49.65 -14.89
N VAL A 573 5.04 -48.32 -14.86
CA VAL A 573 6.27 -47.55 -14.66
C VAL A 573 6.40 -47.14 -13.19
N THR A 574 7.63 -47.16 -12.65
CA THR A 574 7.89 -46.66 -11.29
C THR A 574 9.31 -46.10 -11.16
N ALA A 575 9.42 -45.00 -10.41
CA ALA A 575 10.67 -44.38 -10.00
C ALA A 575 11.56 -45.31 -9.19
N HIS A 576 10.98 -46.16 -8.34
CA HIS A 576 11.71 -46.92 -7.32
C HIS A 576 11.02 -48.25 -7.03
N GLY A 577 11.81 -49.24 -6.61
CA GLY A 577 11.28 -50.52 -6.14
C GLY A 577 10.81 -51.45 -7.25
N LEU A 578 9.69 -52.13 -6.99
CA LEU A 578 9.15 -53.20 -7.81
C LEU A 578 8.31 -52.67 -8.97
N ILE A 579 8.54 -53.23 -10.16
CA ILE A 579 7.85 -52.88 -11.39
C ILE A 579 6.72 -53.90 -11.60
N PRO A 580 5.43 -53.48 -11.58
CA PRO A 580 4.34 -54.39 -11.91
C PRO A 580 4.43 -54.75 -13.40
N ALA A 581 4.41 -56.04 -13.69
CA ALA A 581 4.53 -56.54 -15.06
C ALA A 581 3.46 -57.59 -15.32
N LYS A 582 2.89 -57.58 -16.52
CA LYS A 582 1.87 -58.56 -16.94
C LYS A 582 2.47 -59.55 -17.92
N LYS A 583 2.40 -60.83 -17.57
CA LYS A 583 2.77 -61.94 -18.44
C LYS A 583 1.52 -62.73 -18.79
N LYS A 584 1.18 -62.75 -20.08
CA LYS A 584 -0.10 -63.26 -20.59
C LYS A 584 -1.27 -62.47 -19.97
N VAL A 585 -1.94 -63.02 -18.96
CA VAL A 585 -3.15 -62.44 -18.35
C VAL A 585 -2.97 -62.03 -16.89
N LYS A 586 -1.90 -62.47 -16.23
CA LYS A 586 -1.66 -62.21 -14.80
C LYS A 586 -0.53 -61.20 -14.60
N TRP A 587 -0.68 -60.37 -13.59
CA TRP A 587 0.30 -59.45 -13.08
C TRP A 587 1.16 -60.08 -12.00
N GLY A 588 2.44 -59.75 -12.02
CA GLY A 588 3.43 -60.02 -10.97
C GLY A 588 4.32 -58.79 -10.82
N TYR A 589 5.42 -58.93 -10.09
CA TYR A 589 6.38 -57.84 -9.92
C TYR A 589 7.78 -58.30 -10.27
N ILE A 590 8.51 -57.44 -10.99
CA ILE A 590 9.90 -57.63 -11.35
C ILE A 590 10.76 -56.53 -10.72
N ASP A 591 12.07 -56.78 -10.64
CA ASP A 591 13.04 -55.73 -10.37
C ASP A 591 13.57 -55.09 -11.67
N ARG A 592 14.40 -54.06 -11.52
CA ARG A 592 15.04 -53.36 -12.66
C ARG A 592 16.02 -54.21 -13.46
N ALA A 593 16.51 -55.31 -12.89
CA ALA A 593 17.31 -56.30 -13.61
C ALA A 593 16.43 -57.32 -14.34
N ASN A 594 15.11 -57.06 -14.43
CA ASN A 594 14.12 -57.89 -15.10
C ASN A 594 13.95 -59.28 -14.44
N ARG A 595 14.31 -59.41 -13.16
CA ARG A 595 14.11 -60.64 -12.38
C ARG A 595 12.73 -60.63 -11.73
N THR A 596 12.04 -61.76 -11.75
CA THR A 596 10.75 -61.90 -11.06
C THR A 596 10.95 -61.92 -9.55
N VAL A 597 10.30 -61.00 -8.84
CA VAL A 597 10.30 -60.90 -7.37
C VAL A 597 9.00 -61.44 -6.80
N VAL A 598 7.87 -61.13 -7.45
CA VAL A 598 6.56 -61.68 -7.10
C VAL A 598 5.97 -62.37 -8.32
N ASP A 599 5.56 -63.62 -8.15
CA ASP A 599 4.99 -64.43 -9.21
C ASP A 599 3.78 -63.77 -9.88
N PHE A 600 3.60 -64.06 -11.18
CA PHE A 600 2.49 -63.55 -12.00
C PHE A 600 1.18 -64.26 -11.62
N LYS A 601 0.57 -63.83 -10.50
CA LYS A 601 -0.64 -64.45 -9.92
C LYS A 601 -1.81 -63.48 -9.77
N TYR A 602 -1.58 -62.18 -9.82
CA TYR A 602 -2.61 -61.15 -9.60
C TYR A 602 -3.39 -60.85 -10.88
N ASP A 603 -4.67 -60.50 -10.75
CA ASP A 603 -5.53 -60.05 -11.85
C ASP A 603 -5.28 -58.58 -12.19
N GLN A 604 -4.92 -57.76 -11.20
CA GLN A 604 -4.47 -56.38 -11.34
C GLN A 604 -3.37 -56.08 -10.31
N ALA A 605 -2.45 -55.19 -10.65
CA ALA A 605 -1.35 -54.75 -9.80
C ALA A 605 -1.01 -53.29 -10.10
N TRP A 606 -0.77 -52.49 -9.06
CA TRP A 606 -0.38 -51.08 -9.18
C TRP A 606 1.08 -50.86 -8.77
N PRO A 607 1.70 -49.75 -9.17
CA PRO A 607 3.02 -49.36 -8.64
C PRO A 607 3.03 -49.23 -7.12
N VAL A 608 4.22 -49.40 -6.52
CA VAL A 608 4.45 -49.16 -5.09
C VAL A 608 4.51 -47.65 -4.83
N VAL A 609 3.55 -47.13 -4.05
CA VAL A 609 3.45 -45.72 -3.65
C VAL A 609 3.53 -45.65 -2.13
N GLU A 610 4.37 -44.76 -1.60
CA GLU A 610 4.63 -44.63 -0.15
C GLU A 610 4.93 -45.97 0.57
N GLY A 611 5.55 -46.91 -0.15
CA GLY A 611 5.98 -48.20 0.38
C GLY A 611 5.00 -49.36 0.24
N LEU A 612 3.77 -49.14 -0.24
CA LEU A 612 2.76 -50.19 -0.49
C LEU A 612 2.25 -50.16 -1.94
N ALA A 613 1.81 -51.32 -2.44
CA ALA A 613 1.11 -51.45 -3.72
C ALA A 613 -0.21 -52.20 -3.55
N ARG A 614 -1.23 -51.77 -4.29
CA ARG A 614 -2.51 -52.46 -4.40
C ARG A 614 -2.38 -53.65 -5.35
N VAL A 615 -3.03 -54.75 -4.99
CA VAL A 615 -3.10 -55.96 -5.83
C VAL A 615 -4.51 -56.54 -5.78
N VAL A 616 -4.94 -57.15 -6.87
CA VAL A 616 -6.27 -57.79 -6.96
C VAL A 616 -6.14 -59.26 -7.32
N VAL A 617 -6.93 -60.09 -6.64
CA VAL A 617 -7.17 -61.48 -7.04
C VAL A 617 -8.68 -61.68 -7.16
N ALA A 618 -9.12 -62.17 -8.32
CA ALA A 618 -10.51 -62.17 -8.76
C ALA A 618 -11.11 -60.75 -8.71
N VAL A 619 -11.75 -60.39 -7.60
CA VAL A 619 -12.41 -59.09 -7.38
C VAL A 619 -11.98 -58.41 -6.07
N SER A 620 -11.10 -59.05 -5.30
CA SER A 620 -10.73 -58.59 -3.96
C SER A 620 -9.38 -57.88 -3.99
N PHE A 621 -9.32 -56.71 -3.37
CA PHE A 621 -8.13 -55.91 -3.17
C PHE A 621 -7.33 -56.38 -1.94
N GLY A 622 -6.01 -56.36 -2.10
CA GLY A 622 -5.01 -56.55 -1.05
C GLY A 622 -3.87 -55.54 -1.21
N LEU A 623 -2.90 -55.61 -0.29
CA LEU A 623 -1.73 -54.74 -0.25
C LEU A 623 -0.46 -55.58 -0.12
N ILE A 624 0.56 -55.23 -0.89
CA ILE A 624 1.92 -55.72 -0.71
C ILE A 624 2.85 -54.55 -0.36
N ASP A 625 3.98 -54.83 0.28
CA ASP A 625 5.02 -53.82 0.52
C ASP A 625 6.04 -53.73 -0.62
N SER A 626 6.96 -52.78 -0.50
CA SER A 626 8.08 -52.56 -1.42
C SER A 626 9.04 -53.75 -1.62
N THR A 627 8.98 -54.77 -0.76
CA THR A 627 9.75 -56.01 -0.91
C THR A 627 8.96 -57.10 -1.66
N GLY A 628 7.69 -56.86 -1.93
CA GLY A 628 6.76 -57.81 -2.54
C GLY A 628 6.05 -58.70 -1.51
N LYS A 629 6.24 -58.44 -0.21
CA LYS A 629 5.58 -59.17 0.86
C LYS A 629 4.13 -58.70 0.99
N GLU A 630 3.21 -59.65 1.09
CA GLU A 630 1.80 -59.37 1.33
C GLU A 630 1.58 -58.85 2.75
N ILE A 631 1.06 -57.62 2.86
CA ILE A 631 0.66 -56.97 4.11
C ILE A 631 -0.82 -57.23 4.38
N VAL A 632 -1.64 -57.13 3.33
CA VAL A 632 -3.07 -57.43 3.37
C VAL A 632 -3.39 -58.42 2.27
N ALA A 633 -3.79 -59.62 2.65
CA ALA A 633 -4.31 -60.59 1.70
C ALA A 633 -5.55 -60.04 0.97
N PRO A 634 -5.71 -60.29 -0.34
CA PRO A 634 -6.87 -59.90 -1.12
C PRO A 634 -8.21 -60.26 -0.45
N ARG A 635 -8.90 -59.27 0.12
CA ARG A 635 -10.17 -59.48 0.85
C ARG A 635 -11.12 -58.27 0.88
N TYR A 636 -10.65 -57.09 0.48
CA TYR A 636 -11.46 -55.88 0.47
C TYR A 636 -12.12 -55.70 -0.90
N GLN A 637 -13.31 -55.10 -0.96
CA GLN A 637 -13.98 -54.79 -2.22
C GLN A 637 -13.27 -53.65 -2.96
N THR A 638 -12.73 -52.69 -2.21
CA THR A 638 -11.89 -51.59 -2.73
C THR A 638 -10.84 -51.21 -1.70
N ILE A 639 -9.71 -50.67 -2.16
CA ILE A 639 -8.72 -49.95 -1.34
C ILE A 639 -8.29 -48.71 -2.14
N ALA A 640 -8.54 -47.52 -1.59
CA ALA A 640 -8.11 -46.24 -2.14
C ALA A 640 -6.61 -46.01 -1.92
N GLU A 641 -6.07 -44.99 -2.57
CA GLU A 641 -4.70 -44.54 -2.29
C GLU A 641 -4.59 -43.95 -0.88
N ALA A 642 -3.39 -43.98 -0.32
CA ALA A 642 -3.14 -43.47 1.01
C ALA A 642 -3.36 -41.96 1.03
N VAL A 643 -4.18 -41.49 1.97
CA VAL A 643 -4.34 -40.06 2.25
C VAL A 643 -3.98 -39.85 3.71
N ARG A 644 -2.93 -39.05 3.96
CA ARG A 644 -2.41 -38.78 5.32
C ARG A 644 -2.05 -40.06 6.11
N GLY A 645 -1.61 -41.10 5.41
CA GLY A 645 -1.21 -42.40 6.00
C GLY A 645 -2.36 -43.39 6.26
N LEU A 646 -3.58 -43.08 5.81
CA LEU A 646 -4.76 -43.95 5.93
C LEU A 646 -5.20 -44.47 4.55
N TYR A 647 -5.54 -45.75 4.49
CA TYR A 647 -6.11 -46.40 3.30
C TYR A 647 -7.61 -46.59 3.51
N VAL A 648 -8.43 -45.77 2.86
CA VAL A 648 -9.88 -45.96 2.87
C VAL A 648 -10.22 -47.21 2.06
N ALA A 649 -10.98 -48.12 2.64
CA ALA A 649 -11.30 -49.41 2.04
C ALA A 649 -12.79 -49.73 2.18
N ALA A 650 -13.30 -50.59 1.30
CA ALA A 650 -14.65 -51.12 1.37
C ALA A 650 -14.64 -52.59 1.80
N LYS A 651 -15.50 -52.92 2.76
CA LYS A 651 -15.74 -54.28 3.24
C LYS A 651 -17.23 -54.46 3.52
N ASP A 652 -17.80 -55.54 3.00
CA ASP A 652 -19.22 -55.88 3.21
C ASP A 652 -20.20 -54.72 2.86
N GLY A 653 -19.87 -53.91 1.85
CA GLY A 653 -20.68 -52.78 1.41
C GLY A 653 -20.53 -51.49 2.23
N ALA A 654 -19.66 -51.48 3.25
CA ALA A 654 -19.37 -50.31 4.08
C ALA A 654 -17.92 -49.85 3.93
N LEU A 655 -17.70 -48.55 4.08
CA LEU A 655 -16.38 -47.92 4.11
C LEU A 655 -15.82 -47.85 5.53
N GLY A 656 -14.51 -48.05 5.62
CA GLY A 656 -13.68 -47.86 6.79
C GLY A 656 -12.27 -47.45 6.35
N ALA A 657 -11.31 -47.50 7.27
CA ALA A 657 -9.91 -47.24 6.93
C ALA A 657 -8.96 -48.15 7.70
N ILE A 658 -7.87 -48.51 7.02
CA ILE A 658 -6.75 -49.27 7.58
C ILE A 658 -5.47 -48.44 7.56
N ASP A 659 -4.56 -48.73 8.49
CA ASP A 659 -3.22 -48.17 8.49
C ASP A 659 -2.28 -48.91 7.51
N ALA A 660 -1.04 -48.44 7.38
CA ALA A 660 -0.03 -49.05 6.51
C ALA A 660 0.40 -50.48 6.92
N LYS A 661 0.02 -50.94 8.13
CA LYS A 661 0.22 -52.31 8.60
C LYS A 661 -0.99 -53.20 8.32
N GLY A 662 -2.04 -52.64 7.71
CA GLY A 662 -3.29 -53.33 7.42
C GLY A 662 -4.23 -53.44 8.62
N ALA A 663 -3.95 -52.72 9.72
CA ALA A 663 -4.81 -52.72 10.90
C ALA A 663 -5.99 -51.77 10.70
N GLU A 664 -7.19 -52.21 11.09
CA GLU A 664 -8.39 -51.36 11.09
C GLU A 664 -8.26 -50.24 12.12
N VAL A 665 -8.35 -49.00 11.65
CA VAL A 665 -8.25 -47.78 12.47
C VAL A 665 -9.50 -46.91 12.37
N VAL A 666 -10.30 -47.09 11.32
CA VAL A 666 -11.67 -46.57 11.22
C VAL A 666 -12.60 -47.73 10.89
N PRO A 667 -13.65 -48.00 11.69
CA PRO A 667 -14.55 -49.13 11.48
C PRO A 667 -15.23 -49.13 10.11
N PHE A 668 -15.46 -50.31 9.54
CA PHE A 668 -16.18 -50.48 8.28
C PHE A 668 -17.70 -50.40 8.47
N LEU A 669 -18.20 -49.20 8.74
CA LEU A 669 -19.62 -48.94 9.08
C LEU A 669 -20.19 -47.71 8.36
N TYR A 670 -19.43 -47.08 7.47
CA TYR A 670 -19.74 -45.75 6.95
C TYR A 670 -20.05 -45.77 5.45
N THR A 671 -20.81 -44.78 4.99
CA THR A 671 -21.08 -44.54 3.55
C THR A 671 -20.04 -43.61 2.94
N LYS A 672 -19.36 -42.80 3.76
CA LYS A 672 -18.25 -41.92 3.35
C LYS A 672 -17.20 -41.84 4.46
N VAL A 673 -15.92 -41.80 4.09
CA VAL A 673 -14.77 -41.65 5.00
C VAL A 673 -13.78 -40.69 4.33
N VAL A 674 -13.48 -39.56 4.95
CA VAL A 674 -12.52 -38.56 4.43
C VAL A 674 -11.51 -38.20 5.52
N PRO A 675 -10.23 -38.56 5.35
CA PRO A 675 -9.16 -38.12 6.25
C PRO A 675 -9.00 -36.59 6.22
N PHE A 676 -9.30 -35.93 7.35
CA PHE A 676 -9.24 -34.47 7.49
C PHE A 676 -7.87 -34.00 7.99
N ALA A 677 -7.35 -34.67 9.03
CA ALA A 677 -6.00 -34.49 9.56
C ALA A 677 -5.40 -35.85 9.92
N LYS A 678 -4.11 -35.89 10.32
CA LYS A 678 -3.40 -37.14 10.67
C LYS A 678 -4.16 -38.03 11.66
N ASP A 679 -4.91 -37.41 12.57
CA ASP A 679 -5.73 -38.10 13.57
C ASP A 679 -7.15 -37.53 13.64
N LEU A 680 -7.71 -37.16 12.49
CA LEU A 680 -9.09 -36.70 12.41
C LEU A 680 -9.70 -37.11 11.07
N VAL A 681 -10.82 -37.79 11.12
CA VAL A 681 -11.51 -38.32 9.95
C VAL A 681 -12.96 -37.86 10.01
N SER A 682 -13.47 -37.30 8.91
CA SER A 682 -14.91 -37.12 8.77
C SER A 682 -15.52 -38.41 8.22
N VAL A 683 -16.61 -38.84 8.84
CA VAL A 683 -17.32 -40.05 8.45
C VAL A 683 -18.80 -39.72 8.26
N GLU A 684 -19.42 -40.40 7.32
CA GLU A 684 -20.84 -40.25 7.05
C GLU A 684 -21.55 -41.59 7.21
N ARG A 685 -22.71 -41.58 7.84
CA ARG A 685 -23.58 -42.74 7.97
C ARG A 685 -25.03 -42.32 7.78
N GLU A 686 -25.74 -42.93 6.83
CA GLU A 686 -27.15 -42.61 6.52
C GLU A 686 -27.36 -41.11 6.25
N GLY A 687 -26.46 -40.48 5.49
CA GLY A 687 -26.54 -39.05 5.17
C GLY A 687 -26.07 -38.11 6.28
N ARG A 688 -25.64 -38.62 7.44
CA ARG A 688 -25.27 -37.83 8.63
C ARG A 688 -23.78 -37.80 8.88
N LEU A 689 -23.26 -36.62 9.21
CA LEU A 689 -21.84 -36.36 9.41
C LEU A 689 -21.40 -36.63 10.86
N ALA A 690 -20.18 -37.12 11.04
CA ALA A 690 -19.47 -37.11 12.31
C ALA A 690 -17.96 -36.94 12.12
N TYR A 691 -17.28 -36.52 13.18
CA TYR A 691 -15.83 -36.43 13.21
C TYR A 691 -15.25 -37.41 14.23
N PHE A 692 -14.34 -38.26 13.77
CA PHE A 692 -13.77 -39.39 14.49
C PHE A 692 -12.25 -39.26 14.62
N LYS A 693 -11.71 -39.57 15.80
CA LYS A 693 -10.27 -39.59 16.10
C LYS A 693 -9.76 -41.05 16.15
N PRO A 694 -9.09 -41.54 15.09
CA PRO A 694 -8.61 -42.93 15.03
C PRO A 694 -7.75 -43.36 16.21
N SER A 695 -6.87 -42.50 16.73
CA SER A 695 -5.97 -42.82 17.84
C SER A 695 -6.68 -43.16 19.16
N THR A 696 -7.87 -42.57 19.37
CA THR A 696 -8.65 -42.73 20.61
C THR A 696 -9.91 -43.58 20.42
N GLY A 697 -10.33 -43.81 19.17
CA GLY A 697 -11.59 -44.46 18.85
C GLY A 697 -12.83 -43.64 19.23
N LYS A 698 -12.70 -42.33 19.43
CA LYS A 698 -13.79 -41.45 19.91
C LYS A 698 -14.24 -40.46 18.85
N PHE A 699 -15.52 -40.09 18.92
CA PHE A 699 -16.07 -38.98 18.16
C PHE A 699 -15.86 -37.67 18.91
N ILE A 700 -15.45 -36.61 18.21
CA ILE A 700 -15.45 -35.24 18.75
C ILE A 700 -16.82 -34.58 18.58
N TRP A 701 -17.55 -34.95 17.53
CA TRP A 701 -18.87 -34.43 17.23
C TRP A 701 -19.64 -35.40 16.33
N LYS A 702 -20.96 -35.43 16.49
CA LYS A 702 -21.90 -36.23 15.68
C LYS A 702 -23.12 -35.39 15.36
N GLU A 703 -23.60 -35.48 14.13
CA GLU A 703 -24.89 -34.93 13.75
C GLU A 703 -26.04 -35.66 14.46
N ASP A 704 -27.11 -34.95 14.76
CA ASP A 704 -28.27 -35.53 15.43
C ASP A 704 -28.85 -36.72 14.64
N GLY A 705 -29.01 -37.84 15.34
CA GLY A 705 -29.45 -39.10 14.75
C GLY A 705 -28.34 -39.90 14.05
N PHE A 706 -27.06 -39.52 14.17
CA PHE A 706 -25.94 -40.30 13.61
C PHE A 706 -25.95 -41.76 14.10
N ASP A 707 -26.22 -41.97 15.40
CA ASP A 707 -26.27 -43.29 16.02
C ASP A 707 -27.58 -44.06 15.74
N ALA A 708 -28.55 -43.45 15.07
CA ALA A 708 -29.84 -44.10 14.81
C ALA A 708 -29.64 -45.39 13.99
N PRO A 709 -30.41 -46.45 14.28
CA PRO A 709 -30.36 -47.66 13.48
C PRO A 709 -30.76 -47.35 12.03
N PRO A 710 -30.19 -48.04 11.03
CA PRO A 710 -30.56 -47.85 9.64
C PRO A 710 -32.07 -48.02 9.49
N ALA A 711 -32.73 -47.08 8.80
CA ALA A 711 -34.16 -47.15 8.58
C ALA A 711 -34.47 -48.49 7.89
N ALA A 712 -35.35 -49.29 8.49
CA ALA A 712 -35.76 -50.55 7.90
C ALA A 712 -36.28 -50.26 6.50
N ARG A 713 -35.56 -50.72 5.46
CA ARG A 713 -36.02 -50.61 4.07
C ARG A 713 -37.39 -51.28 4.01
N SER A 714 -38.44 -50.50 3.84
CA SER A 714 -39.77 -51.03 3.56
C SER A 714 -39.67 -51.81 2.27
N ALA A 715 -39.80 -53.13 2.35
CA ALA A 715 -39.95 -53.99 1.19
C ALA A 715 -41.23 -53.56 0.45
N GLN A 716 -41.05 -52.99 -0.74
CA GLN A 716 -42.09 -52.86 -1.76
C GLN A 716 -41.63 -53.62 -3.00
#